data_AF-A0A7L5C0I6-F1
#
_entry.id   AF-A0A7L5C0I6-F1
#
_cell.length_a   1.000
_cell.length_b   1.000
_cell.length_c   1.000
_cell.angle_alpha   90.00
_cell.angle_beta   90.00
_cell.angle_gamma   90.00
#
_symmetry.space_group_name_H-M   'P 1'
#
loop_
_entity.id
_entity.type
_entity.pdbx_description
1 polymer ?
#
loop_
_entity_poly.entity_id
_entity_poly.type
_entity_poly.pdbx_seq_one_letter_code
_entity_poly.pdbx_strand_id
1 'polypeptide(L)'
;MTSSPTARIFFSYARRDREAADRVFAALEAAELTVYRDTEQILPAEDWRGRLEGLIARSDGVLFVMSPNSVRSPVCAWEVEVASRLNKRIVPVVIADIGDALVPEGLERLNYIFATPAHDFDAAIAKAAEATTTDIDWVRTHTTLGERAEEWADAGCPRRSRILRGDELSEAEAWIAAQPANAPPPTSKHRAWIAVSRAAATRRQRSWLIGALAVAALSAGLGVWAELNRRIASEQRDRAELILDRGSQTANDLVFDLARRFGDREGVPQDLVRDMLERSRELVDRLAVAGEDRPDLLRSRAAALAEMSQTLARLGENEAALNAAGDALEAFEALIAADPGEPQWRMDRLVALDRLGDIRLALGLETEAEEAFDAALASARELAGQRPDDAALRGNLAVALEKTGQMALNAGDAAKARASFMEALALRRAVSGDPHKRDSRGVAVLLERLGDVALAENDLRGALAFYGRSLVAAEALAETAPQDTLLARDLSVIHQKLGDLLVTEDDLETAVVHFEADAAIARRLRQDDPARLEWARDLVISDDRLGVVRWSLGDAPGAVEALARAHDLAREVAADARSDRADKDRAARMAQKLSLAEAAAGDSQAALRTARTGADDLRGRVGMEGELAAALNNVAWFSLLSNDPAGALAAAEEALALDPEAEAFKLNRAHALMFAGDADDARAIYLDSANSDEWRDMVDADFETFRANRLETPLMTAVETALDAGGK
;
A
#
# COMPACT_ATOMS: atom_id res chain seq x y z
N MET A 1 20.82 -79.71 7.44
CA MET A 1 21.37 -81.02 7.87
C MET A 1 21.78 -80.90 9.31
N THR A 2 20.83 -81.12 10.22
CA THR A 2 21.08 -81.22 11.65
C THR A 2 20.81 -82.67 12.00
N SER A 3 21.88 -83.38 12.35
CA SER A 3 21.87 -84.71 12.97
C SER A 3 20.62 -84.83 13.85
N SER A 4 19.72 -85.78 13.54
CA SER A 4 18.59 -86.08 14.41
C SER A 4 19.20 -86.54 15.73
N PRO A 5 19.15 -85.72 16.79
CA PRO A 5 19.83 -86.07 18.01
C PRO A 5 19.12 -87.30 18.57
N THR A 6 19.89 -88.26 19.06
CA THR A 6 19.40 -89.49 19.70
C THR A 6 18.75 -89.14 21.04
N ALA A 7 17.61 -89.76 21.39
CA ALA A 7 16.89 -89.42 22.62
C ALA A 7 17.74 -89.77 23.87
N ARG A 8 17.74 -88.89 24.87
CA ARG A 8 18.52 -89.06 26.10
C ARG A 8 17.69 -89.73 27.18
N ILE A 9 17.99 -90.96 27.54
CA ILE A 9 17.17 -91.75 28.47
C ILE A 9 17.95 -92.05 29.74
N PHE A 10 17.35 -91.75 30.89
CA PHE A 10 17.87 -92.22 32.18
C PHE A 10 17.46 -93.67 32.42
N PHE A 11 18.43 -94.53 32.66
CA PHE A 11 18.25 -95.97 32.81
C PHE A 11 18.27 -96.37 34.27
N SER A 12 17.07 -96.65 34.82
CA SER A 12 16.87 -97.03 36.21
C SER A 12 16.78 -98.54 36.35
N TYR A 13 17.65 -99.13 37.17
CA TYR A 13 17.69 -100.57 37.44
C TYR A 13 18.29 -100.85 38.83
N ALA A 14 18.00 -102.02 39.42
CA ALA A 14 18.69 -102.43 40.64
C ALA A 14 20.06 -103.04 40.31
N ARG A 15 21.09 -102.62 41.04
CA ARG A 15 22.47 -103.11 40.87
C ARG A 15 22.61 -104.64 40.96
N ARG A 16 21.67 -105.33 41.64
CA ARG A 16 21.61 -106.79 41.74
C ARG A 16 21.20 -107.49 40.45
N ASP A 17 20.56 -106.77 39.52
CA ASP A 17 20.10 -107.30 38.24
C ASP A 17 21.01 -106.88 37.08
N ARG A 18 22.24 -106.47 37.38
CA ARG A 18 23.19 -105.90 36.41
C ARG A 18 23.32 -106.73 35.14
N GLU A 19 23.47 -108.04 35.26
CA GLU A 19 23.66 -108.93 34.10
C GLU A 19 22.46 -108.90 33.14
N ALA A 20 21.23 -108.91 33.67
CA ALA A 20 20.02 -108.83 32.86
C ALA A 20 19.76 -107.41 32.34
N ALA A 21 20.08 -106.39 33.13
CA ALA A 21 19.95 -104.99 32.75
C ALA A 21 20.96 -104.57 31.67
N ASP A 22 22.19 -105.11 31.69
CA ASP A 22 23.22 -104.85 30.68
C ASP A 22 22.79 -105.33 29.28
N ARG A 23 21.98 -106.40 29.21
CA ARG A 23 21.39 -106.86 27.94
C ARG A 23 20.38 -105.85 27.38
N VAL A 24 19.52 -105.28 28.22
CA VAL A 24 18.58 -104.22 27.84
C VAL A 24 19.32 -102.95 27.44
N PHE A 25 20.36 -102.58 28.20
CA PHE A 25 21.20 -101.43 27.93
C PHE A 25 21.88 -101.52 26.56
N ALA A 26 22.56 -102.64 26.26
CA ALA A 26 23.23 -102.84 24.98
C ALA A 26 22.25 -102.79 23.79
N ALA A 27 21.02 -103.29 23.99
CA ALA A 27 19.98 -103.26 22.96
C ALA A 27 19.43 -101.84 22.72
N LEU A 28 19.36 -101.00 23.75
CA LEU A 28 18.97 -99.59 23.62
C LEU A 28 20.07 -98.73 22.97
N GLU A 29 21.34 -98.99 23.27
CA GLU A 29 22.46 -98.35 22.57
C GLU A 29 22.49 -98.73 21.09
N ALA A 30 22.21 -100.00 20.77
CA ALA A 30 22.08 -100.46 19.39
C ALA A 30 20.89 -99.82 18.66
N ALA A 31 19.87 -99.36 19.38
CA ALA A 31 18.73 -98.59 18.86
C ALA A 31 19.04 -97.08 18.73
N GLU A 32 20.32 -96.69 18.80
CA GLU A 32 20.78 -95.30 18.74
C GLU A 32 20.13 -94.41 19.82
N LEU A 33 20.03 -94.88 21.07
CA LEU A 33 19.62 -94.04 22.20
C LEU A 33 20.82 -93.63 23.04
N THR A 34 20.84 -92.40 23.56
CA THR A 34 21.86 -91.96 24.52
C THR A 34 21.38 -92.34 25.92
N VAL A 35 22.04 -93.31 26.56
CA VAL A 35 21.56 -93.88 27.83
C VAL A 35 22.43 -93.45 29.00
N TYR A 36 21.86 -92.72 29.96
CA TYR A 36 22.52 -92.35 31.22
C TYR A 36 22.32 -93.45 32.27
N ARG A 37 23.41 -93.98 32.86
CA ARG A 37 23.36 -95.02 33.90
C ARG A 37 24.26 -94.74 35.11
N ASP A 38 23.90 -95.33 36.25
CA ASP A 38 24.62 -95.26 37.55
C ASP A 38 25.85 -96.20 37.60
N THR A 39 26.80 -96.09 36.65
CA THR A 39 28.05 -96.88 36.67
C THR A 39 29.34 -96.08 36.47
N GLU A 40 29.26 -94.77 36.26
CA GLU A 40 30.45 -93.92 36.14
C GLU A 40 30.89 -93.42 37.53
N GLN A 41 32.14 -93.73 37.89
CA GLN A 41 32.81 -93.51 39.18
C GLN A 41 32.29 -92.30 40.00
N ILE A 42 31.59 -92.58 41.10
CA ILE A 42 31.29 -91.61 42.16
C ILE A 42 32.55 -91.51 43.04
N LEU A 43 33.12 -90.30 43.17
CA LEU A 43 34.25 -90.06 44.06
C LEU A 43 33.80 -90.12 45.53
N PRO A 44 34.64 -90.58 46.48
CA PRO A 44 34.30 -90.53 47.90
C PRO A 44 33.96 -89.08 48.33
N ALA A 45 32.79 -88.89 49.00
CA ALA A 45 32.24 -87.62 49.51
C ALA A 45 31.46 -86.70 48.53
N GLU A 46 31.09 -87.17 47.33
CA GLU A 46 30.18 -86.45 46.40
C GLU A 46 28.68 -86.66 46.77
N ASP A 47 27.84 -85.62 46.58
CA ASP A 47 26.37 -85.75 46.72
C ASP A 47 25.80 -86.57 45.55
N TRP A 48 25.76 -87.88 45.75
CA TRP A 48 25.26 -88.82 44.76
C TRP A 48 23.77 -88.58 44.40
N ARG A 49 22.95 -88.02 45.31
CA ARG A 49 21.53 -87.74 45.03
C ARG A 49 21.37 -86.54 44.12
N GLY A 50 22.05 -85.42 44.41
CA GLY A 50 22.02 -84.23 43.55
C GLY A 50 22.52 -84.51 42.13
N ARG A 51 23.53 -85.37 41.98
CA ARG A 51 24.02 -85.79 40.66
C ARG A 51 23.02 -86.64 39.88
N LEU A 52 22.37 -87.63 40.51
CA LEU A 52 21.33 -88.44 39.86
C LEU A 52 20.10 -87.61 39.51
N GLU A 53 19.67 -86.71 40.39
CA GLU A 53 18.59 -85.76 40.09
C GLU A 53 18.93 -84.91 38.86
N GLY A 54 20.17 -84.42 38.75
CA GLY A 54 20.63 -83.69 37.57
C GLY A 54 20.68 -84.53 36.28
N LEU A 55 20.96 -85.84 36.38
CA LEU A 55 20.90 -86.75 35.23
C LEU A 55 19.45 -87.03 34.79
N ILE A 56 18.53 -87.22 35.74
CA ILE A 56 17.10 -87.38 35.45
C ILE A 56 16.54 -86.08 34.85
N ALA A 57 16.92 -84.91 35.39
CA ALA A 57 16.50 -83.61 34.88
C ALA A 57 16.94 -83.39 33.44
N ARG A 58 18.17 -83.77 33.08
CA ARG A 58 18.72 -83.66 31.72
C ARG A 58 18.25 -84.75 30.76
N SER A 59 17.67 -85.83 31.25
CA SER A 59 17.12 -86.90 30.40
C SER A 59 15.80 -86.48 29.78
N ASP A 60 15.56 -86.85 28.53
CA ASP A 60 14.29 -86.65 27.83
C ASP A 60 13.22 -87.62 28.40
N GLY A 61 13.62 -88.81 28.87
CA GLY A 61 12.73 -89.77 29.54
C GLY A 61 13.47 -90.74 30.45
N VAL A 62 12.71 -91.56 31.17
CA VAL A 62 13.24 -92.57 32.10
C VAL A 62 12.78 -93.95 31.63
N LEU A 63 13.71 -94.88 31.45
CA LEU A 63 13.40 -96.28 31.24
C LEU A 63 13.67 -97.03 32.54
N PHE A 64 12.63 -97.66 33.07
CA PHE A 64 12.67 -98.35 34.36
C PHE A 64 12.65 -99.86 34.15
N VAL A 65 13.73 -100.55 34.51
CA VAL A 65 13.84 -102.00 34.41
C VAL A 65 13.19 -102.62 35.65
N MET A 66 12.05 -103.31 35.47
CA MET A 66 11.27 -103.94 36.53
C MET A 66 11.73 -105.39 36.78
N SER A 67 12.11 -105.64 38.03
CA SER A 67 12.44 -106.93 38.62
C SER A 67 12.00 -106.91 40.10
N PRO A 68 11.95 -108.06 40.81
CA PRO A 68 11.74 -108.08 42.25
C PRO A 68 12.74 -107.21 43.05
N ASN A 69 13.94 -106.97 42.52
CA ASN A 69 14.96 -106.17 43.21
C ASN A 69 14.79 -104.67 42.94
N SER A 70 14.41 -104.26 41.73
CA SER A 70 14.23 -102.84 41.39
C SER A 70 12.96 -102.25 41.98
N VAL A 71 11.85 -102.99 41.98
CA VAL A 71 10.59 -102.51 42.56
C VAL A 71 10.66 -102.34 44.09
N ARG A 72 11.50 -103.13 44.78
CA ARG A 72 11.76 -103.02 46.22
C ARG A 72 12.91 -102.07 46.58
N SER A 73 13.61 -101.51 45.60
CA SER A 73 14.77 -100.64 45.84
C SER A 73 14.30 -99.23 46.23
N PRO A 74 14.66 -98.74 47.44
CA PRO A 74 14.33 -97.36 47.83
C PRO A 74 14.92 -96.31 46.89
N VAL A 75 16.07 -96.62 46.27
CA VAL A 75 16.73 -95.72 45.31
C VAL A 75 15.93 -95.65 44.01
N CYS A 76 15.53 -96.78 43.46
CA CYS A 76 14.74 -96.82 42.22
C CYS A 76 13.34 -96.19 42.43
N ALA A 77 12.73 -96.37 43.60
CA ALA A 77 11.48 -95.70 43.97
C ALA A 77 11.64 -94.17 44.01
N TRP A 78 12.74 -93.67 44.57
CA TRP A 78 13.06 -92.24 44.57
C TRP A 78 13.32 -91.71 43.15
N GLU A 79 14.00 -92.46 42.27
CA GLU A 79 14.21 -92.06 40.87
C GLU A 79 12.87 -91.91 40.12
N VAL A 80 11.91 -92.80 40.37
CA VAL A 80 10.54 -92.70 39.84
C VAL A 80 9.81 -91.46 40.39
N GLU A 81 9.98 -91.15 41.67
CA GLU A 81 9.41 -89.95 42.30
C GLU A 81 9.98 -88.66 41.66
N VAL A 82 11.31 -88.59 41.48
CA VAL A 82 11.98 -87.47 40.82
C VAL A 82 11.51 -87.32 39.37
N ALA A 83 11.48 -88.41 38.62
CA ALA A 83 11.00 -88.43 37.25
C ALA A 83 9.54 -87.95 37.15
N SER A 84 8.68 -88.41 38.08
CA SER A 84 7.27 -87.99 38.16
C SER A 84 7.13 -86.51 38.50
N ARG A 85 7.91 -85.99 39.46
CA ARG A 85 7.92 -84.57 39.82
C ARG A 85 8.34 -83.67 38.66
N LEU A 86 9.29 -84.13 37.86
CA LEU A 86 9.77 -83.44 36.67
C LEU A 86 8.89 -83.67 35.44
N ASN A 87 7.74 -84.37 35.58
CA ASN A 87 6.88 -84.80 34.49
C ASN A 87 7.66 -85.45 33.34
N LYS A 88 8.63 -86.33 33.66
CA LYS A 88 9.35 -87.13 32.66
C LYS A 88 8.48 -88.31 32.23
N ARG A 89 8.60 -88.72 30.97
CA ARG A 89 7.97 -89.95 30.51
C ARG A 89 8.73 -91.14 31.12
N ILE A 90 8.02 -92.01 31.84
CA ILE A 90 8.59 -93.23 32.42
C ILE A 90 8.12 -94.43 31.58
N VAL A 91 9.06 -95.27 31.13
CA VAL A 91 8.82 -96.47 30.32
C VAL A 91 9.21 -97.70 31.13
N PRO A 92 8.25 -98.42 31.73
CA PRO A 92 8.51 -99.63 32.50
C PRO A 92 8.75 -100.86 31.60
N VAL A 93 9.90 -101.53 31.79
CA VAL A 93 10.30 -102.75 31.06
C VAL A 93 10.49 -103.90 32.06
N VAL A 94 9.63 -104.92 32.00
CA VAL A 94 9.63 -106.08 32.91
C VAL A 94 10.57 -107.16 32.39
N ILE A 95 11.63 -107.46 33.13
CA ILE A 95 12.64 -108.46 32.76
C ILE A 95 12.52 -109.78 33.55
N ALA A 96 11.83 -109.77 34.69
CA ALA A 96 11.59 -110.92 35.55
C ALA A 96 10.20 -110.85 36.19
N ASP A 97 9.64 -112.00 36.58
CA ASP A 97 8.35 -112.04 37.29
C ASP A 97 8.45 -111.29 38.62
N ILE A 98 7.57 -110.30 38.80
CA ILE A 98 7.54 -109.39 39.94
C ILE A 98 6.59 -109.87 41.05
N GLY A 99 5.73 -110.87 40.81
CA GLY A 99 4.79 -111.42 41.79
C GLY A 99 3.98 -110.34 42.56
N ASP A 100 3.79 -110.55 43.87
CA ASP A 100 3.11 -109.60 44.78
C ASP A 100 4.01 -108.44 45.27
N ALA A 101 5.08 -108.11 44.54
CA ALA A 101 5.98 -107.04 44.96
C ALA A 101 5.32 -105.66 44.89
N LEU A 102 5.56 -104.82 45.90
CA LEU A 102 5.06 -103.44 45.93
C LEU A 102 5.68 -102.65 44.77
N VAL A 103 4.87 -102.29 43.78
CA VAL A 103 5.27 -101.47 42.65
C VAL A 103 5.27 -100.00 43.10
N PRO A 104 6.29 -99.18 42.77
CA PRO A 104 6.25 -97.75 43.04
C PRO A 104 5.00 -97.08 42.45
N GLU A 105 4.35 -96.19 43.21
CA GLU A 105 3.06 -95.56 42.86
C GLU A 105 3.04 -94.92 41.44
N GLY A 106 4.17 -94.34 41.01
CA GLY A 106 4.31 -93.74 39.68
C GLY A 106 4.32 -94.75 38.50
N LEU A 107 4.57 -96.03 38.78
CA LEU A 107 4.62 -97.09 37.78
C LEU A 107 3.32 -97.92 37.71
N GLU A 108 2.53 -98.02 38.78
CA GLU A 108 1.30 -98.84 38.83
C GLU A 108 0.30 -98.49 37.71
N ARG A 109 0.27 -97.23 37.29
CA ARG A 109 -0.69 -96.69 36.32
C ARG A 109 -0.23 -96.77 34.86
N LEU A 110 0.97 -97.30 34.61
CA LEU A 110 1.59 -97.33 33.29
C LEU A 110 1.47 -98.71 32.65
N ASN A 111 1.42 -98.74 31.32
CA ASN A 111 1.44 -100.00 30.58
C ASN A 111 2.86 -100.58 30.57
N TYR A 112 2.99 -101.85 30.97
CA TYR A 112 4.28 -102.54 31.06
C TYR A 112 4.69 -103.14 29.71
N ILE A 113 5.98 -103.06 29.43
CA ILE A 113 6.61 -103.73 28.28
C ILE A 113 7.33 -104.96 28.82
N PHE A 114 6.87 -106.16 28.45
CA PHE A 114 7.43 -107.41 28.96
C PHE A 114 8.58 -107.91 28.07
N ALA A 115 9.77 -108.01 28.65
CA ALA A 115 11.02 -108.51 28.05
C ALA A 115 11.55 -109.74 28.82
N THR A 116 10.67 -110.52 29.42
CA THR A 116 10.99 -111.78 30.13
C THR A 116 11.39 -112.88 29.13
N PRO A 117 11.99 -114.01 29.55
CA PRO A 117 12.32 -115.13 28.66
C PRO A 117 11.14 -115.72 27.85
N ALA A 118 9.90 -115.50 28.28
CA ALA A 118 8.68 -115.96 27.58
C ALA A 118 8.21 -115.02 26.45
N HIS A 119 8.85 -113.85 26.29
CA HIS A 119 8.45 -112.81 25.35
C HIS A 119 9.57 -112.53 24.34
N ASP A 120 9.22 -111.96 23.19
CA ASP A 120 10.19 -111.50 22.19
C ASP A 120 10.95 -110.28 22.71
N PHE A 121 12.23 -110.49 23.01
CA PHE A 121 13.11 -109.47 23.58
C PHE A 121 13.32 -108.29 22.62
N ASP A 122 13.54 -108.55 21.32
CA ASP A 122 13.86 -107.51 20.35
C ASP A 122 12.62 -106.63 20.07
N ALA A 123 11.44 -107.25 19.99
CA ALA A 123 10.17 -106.52 19.87
C ALA A 123 9.87 -105.67 21.11
N ALA A 124 10.20 -106.17 22.31
CA ALA A 124 10.04 -105.42 23.56
C ALA A 124 10.97 -104.19 23.61
N ILE A 125 12.24 -104.34 23.19
CA ILE A 125 13.18 -103.22 23.12
C ILE A 125 12.76 -102.19 22.07
N ALA A 126 12.32 -102.62 20.88
CA ALA A 126 11.82 -101.71 19.87
C ALA A 126 10.63 -100.88 20.36
N LYS A 127 9.68 -101.52 21.07
CA LYS A 127 8.53 -100.85 21.69
C LYS A 127 8.95 -99.89 22.80
N ALA A 128 9.96 -100.23 23.59
CA ALA A 128 10.50 -99.35 24.62
C ALA A 128 11.18 -98.13 24.00
N ALA A 129 11.98 -98.33 22.95
CA ALA A 129 12.63 -97.26 22.20
C ALA A 129 11.60 -96.31 21.56
N GLU A 130 10.57 -96.83 20.90
CA GLU A 130 9.48 -96.04 20.32
C GLU A 130 8.72 -95.23 21.39
N ALA A 131 8.40 -95.84 22.52
CA ALA A 131 7.73 -95.14 23.63
C ALA A 131 8.59 -93.99 24.18
N THR A 132 9.92 -94.18 24.24
CA THR A 132 10.84 -93.13 24.68
C THR A 132 11.04 -92.01 23.66
N THR A 133 10.83 -92.25 22.37
CA THR A 133 11.06 -91.27 21.28
C THR A 133 9.78 -90.64 20.73
N THR A 134 8.60 -91.08 21.16
CA THR A 134 7.32 -90.47 20.76
C THR A 134 7.27 -88.98 21.17
N ASP A 135 6.87 -88.08 20.27
CA ASP A 135 6.84 -86.62 20.52
C ASP A 135 8.20 -86.04 21.00
N ILE A 136 9.33 -86.56 20.51
CA ILE A 136 10.66 -86.19 21.01
C ILE A 136 10.95 -84.68 20.99
N ASP A 137 10.48 -83.95 19.99
CA ASP A 137 10.67 -82.51 19.90
C ASP A 137 9.96 -81.77 21.06
N TRP A 138 8.74 -82.20 21.40
CA TRP A 138 8.02 -81.69 22.56
C TRP A 138 8.78 -81.97 23.85
N VAL A 139 9.24 -83.21 24.02
CA VAL A 139 9.90 -83.69 25.24
C VAL A 139 11.25 -83.00 25.46
N ARG A 140 11.95 -82.67 24.39
CA ARG A 140 13.19 -81.88 24.44
C ARG A 140 12.94 -80.45 24.87
N THR A 141 12.00 -79.78 24.21
CA THR A 141 11.64 -78.41 24.59
C THR A 141 11.11 -78.38 26.02
N HIS A 142 10.35 -79.39 26.45
CA HIS A 142 9.94 -79.57 27.85
C HIS A 142 11.14 -79.64 28.80
N THR A 143 12.13 -80.47 28.47
CA THR A 143 13.34 -80.65 29.28
C THR A 143 14.19 -79.38 29.33
N THR A 144 14.48 -78.76 28.18
CA THR A 144 15.28 -77.53 28.11
C THR A 144 14.62 -76.36 28.83
N LEU A 145 13.29 -76.19 28.67
CA LEU A 145 12.57 -75.15 29.40
C LEU A 145 12.47 -75.48 30.89
N GLY A 146 12.46 -76.75 31.26
CA GLY A 146 12.50 -77.23 32.65
C GLY A 146 13.77 -76.82 33.34
N GLU A 147 14.92 -77.16 32.78
CA GLU A 147 16.23 -76.79 33.30
C GLU A 147 16.34 -75.26 33.53
N ARG A 148 15.95 -74.46 32.54
CA ARG A 148 15.99 -72.99 32.65
C ARG A 148 14.98 -72.45 33.68
N ALA A 149 13.81 -73.07 33.79
CA ALA A 149 12.82 -72.69 34.80
C ALA A 149 13.29 -73.05 36.23
N GLU A 150 14.04 -74.14 36.40
CA GLU A 150 14.68 -74.48 37.68
C GLU A 150 15.81 -73.51 38.01
N GLU A 151 16.70 -73.20 37.07
CA GLU A 151 17.74 -72.20 37.27
C GLU A 151 17.19 -70.80 37.60
N TRP A 152 16.01 -70.46 37.07
CA TRP A 152 15.30 -69.23 37.42
C TRP A 152 14.72 -69.30 38.84
N ALA A 153 14.18 -70.46 39.23
CA ALA A 153 13.64 -70.69 40.57
C ALA A 153 14.73 -70.60 41.65
N ASP A 154 15.84 -71.29 41.44
CA ASP A 154 16.97 -71.38 42.37
C ASP A 154 17.70 -70.04 42.52
N ALA A 155 17.65 -69.20 41.49
CA ALA A 155 18.22 -67.86 41.54
C ALA A 155 17.41 -66.89 42.44
N GLY A 156 16.30 -67.32 43.05
CA GLY A 156 15.44 -66.48 43.89
C GLY A 156 14.41 -65.73 43.06
N CYS A 157 13.23 -66.33 42.87
CA CYS A 157 12.13 -65.69 42.16
C CYS A 157 11.67 -64.39 42.86
N PRO A 158 11.33 -63.32 42.12
CA PRO A 158 11.48 -63.14 40.67
C PRO A 158 12.74 -62.29 40.32
N ARG A 159 13.84 -62.93 39.88
CA ARG A 159 14.99 -62.20 39.28
C ARG A 159 14.70 -61.80 37.83
N ARG A 160 14.73 -60.48 37.55
CA ARG A 160 14.38 -59.88 36.24
C ARG A 160 15.37 -60.15 35.09
N SER A 161 16.59 -60.62 35.40
CA SER A 161 17.62 -60.90 34.40
C SER A 161 17.44 -62.25 33.71
N ARG A 162 16.73 -63.19 34.33
CA ARG A 162 16.57 -64.59 33.87
C ARG A 162 15.12 -64.92 33.43
N ILE A 163 14.37 -63.91 33.00
CA ILE A 163 13.03 -64.10 32.42
C ILE A 163 13.13 -64.12 30.89
N LEU A 164 12.21 -64.81 30.23
CA LEU A 164 12.12 -64.87 28.76
C LEU A 164 11.82 -63.47 28.18
N ARG A 165 12.35 -63.19 26.98
CA ARG A 165 12.21 -61.90 26.30
C ARG A 165 12.08 -62.09 24.78
N GLY A 166 11.29 -61.22 24.16
CA GLY A 166 11.15 -61.20 22.70
C GLY A 166 10.70 -62.56 22.16
N ASP A 167 11.40 -63.04 21.15
CA ASP A 167 11.08 -64.28 20.45
C ASP A 167 11.12 -65.50 21.37
N GLU A 168 12.03 -65.56 22.36
CA GLU A 168 12.08 -66.67 23.32
C GLU A 168 10.79 -66.80 24.16
N LEU A 169 10.12 -65.69 24.47
CA LEU A 169 8.85 -65.72 25.19
C LEU A 169 7.72 -66.19 24.27
N SER A 170 7.67 -65.68 23.04
CA SER A 170 6.68 -66.07 22.03
C SER A 170 6.77 -67.57 21.71
N GLU A 171 7.99 -68.08 21.53
CA GLU A 171 8.26 -69.50 21.28
C GLU A 171 7.84 -70.39 22.46
N ALA A 172 8.11 -69.98 23.70
CA ALA A 172 7.70 -70.73 24.88
C ALA A 172 6.17 -70.71 25.11
N GLU A 173 5.50 -69.61 24.80
CA GLU A 173 4.03 -69.50 24.84
C GLU A 173 3.38 -70.37 23.75
N ALA A 174 3.91 -70.33 22.53
CA ALA A 174 3.48 -71.18 21.42
C ALA A 174 3.68 -72.66 21.72
N TRP A 175 4.82 -73.01 22.35
CA TRP A 175 5.09 -74.36 22.82
C TRP A 175 4.02 -74.82 23.82
N ILE A 176 3.74 -74.10 24.92
CA ILE A 176 2.67 -74.53 25.86
C ILE A 176 1.31 -74.71 25.16
N ALA A 177 0.98 -73.87 24.18
CA ALA A 177 -0.28 -73.96 23.45
C ALA A 177 -0.38 -75.19 22.53
N ALA A 178 0.75 -75.74 22.08
CA ALA A 178 0.83 -76.83 21.10
C ALA A 178 0.93 -78.25 21.72
N GLN A 179 0.53 -78.44 22.98
CA GLN A 179 0.69 -79.71 23.71
C GLN A 179 0.05 -80.91 22.98
N PRO A 180 0.83 -81.93 22.57
CA PRO A 180 0.30 -83.18 22.06
C PRO A 180 -0.45 -83.97 23.14
N ALA A 181 -1.48 -84.72 22.76
CA ALA A 181 -2.39 -85.41 23.68
C ALA A 181 -1.69 -86.42 24.62
N ASN A 182 -0.63 -87.09 24.15
CA ASN A 182 0.09 -88.15 24.87
C ASN A 182 1.49 -87.72 25.37
N ALA A 183 1.79 -86.42 25.29
CA ALA A 183 3.08 -85.89 25.70
C ALA A 183 3.05 -85.37 27.15
N PRO A 184 4.19 -85.40 27.86
CA PRO A 184 4.22 -84.97 29.26
C PRO A 184 3.80 -83.50 29.43
N PRO A 185 2.91 -83.19 30.38
CA PRO A 185 2.39 -81.83 30.53
C PRO A 185 3.47 -80.87 31.06
N PRO A 186 3.41 -79.58 30.68
CA PRO A 186 4.32 -78.57 31.24
C PRO A 186 4.20 -78.51 32.77
N THR A 187 5.34 -78.45 33.47
CA THR A 187 5.40 -78.37 34.93
C THR A 187 4.83 -77.03 35.44
N SER A 188 4.51 -76.97 36.74
CA SER A 188 4.11 -75.72 37.40
C SER A 188 5.20 -74.64 37.29
N LYS A 189 6.47 -75.04 37.31
CA LYS A 189 7.63 -74.15 37.11
C LYS A 189 7.65 -73.54 35.71
N HIS A 190 7.39 -74.32 34.64
CA HIS A 190 7.27 -73.77 33.27
C HIS A 190 6.22 -72.66 33.21
N ARG A 191 5.02 -72.95 33.74
CA ARG A 191 3.89 -72.02 33.72
C ARG A 191 4.17 -70.75 34.53
N ALA A 192 4.77 -70.89 35.72
CA ALA A 192 5.15 -69.76 36.56
C ALA A 192 6.19 -68.86 35.87
N TRP A 193 7.21 -69.45 35.26
CA TRP A 193 8.29 -68.71 34.60
C TRP A 193 7.79 -67.94 33.36
N ILE A 194 6.96 -68.57 32.53
CA ILE A 194 6.34 -67.92 31.35
C ILE A 194 5.37 -66.81 31.80
N ALA A 195 4.54 -67.06 32.83
CA ALA A 195 3.60 -66.05 33.32
C ALA A 195 4.30 -64.79 33.86
N VAL A 196 5.39 -64.95 34.62
CA VAL A 196 6.20 -63.82 35.11
C VAL A 196 6.86 -63.08 33.94
N SER A 197 7.35 -63.81 32.95
CA SER A 197 7.96 -63.24 31.74
C SER A 197 6.93 -62.42 30.93
N ARG A 198 5.70 -62.92 30.77
CA ARG A 198 4.58 -62.23 30.13
C ARG A 198 4.20 -60.94 30.84
N ALA A 199 4.01 -60.99 32.16
CA ALA A 199 3.66 -59.80 32.95
C ALA A 199 4.74 -58.69 32.85
N ALA A 200 6.01 -59.09 32.80
CA ALA A 200 7.13 -58.16 32.63
C ALA A 200 7.21 -57.57 31.20
N ALA A 201 6.81 -58.32 30.17
CA ALA A 201 6.71 -57.80 28.80
C ALA A 201 5.60 -56.74 28.69
N THR A 202 4.41 -57.02 29.24
CA THR A 202 3.27 -56.09 29.19
C THR A 202 3.55 -54.78 29.95
N ARG A 203 4.24 -54.84 31.10
CA ARG A 203 4.65 -53.63 31.82
C ARG A 203 5.63 -52.77 31.03
N ARG A 204 6.61 -53.38 30.34
CA ARG A 204 7.59 -52.66 29.51
C ARG A 204 6.92 -51.95 28.33
N GLN A 205 5.97 -52.61 27.67
CA GLN A 205 5.21 -52.02 26.57
C GLN A 205 4.38 -50.81 27.03
N ARG A 206 3.72 -50.90 28.20
CA ARG A 206 2.94 -49.78 28.77
C ARG A 206 3.83 -48.60 29.18
N SER A 207 4.98 -48.85 29.81
CA SER A 207 5.89 -47.77 30.22
C SER A 207 6.49 -47.00 29.03
N TRP A 208 6.80 -47.70 27.93
CA TRP A 208 7.28 -47.05 26.69
C TRP A 208 6.22 -46.15 26.05
N LEU A 209 4.97 -46.61 25.97
CA LEU A 209 3.86 -45.82 25.40
C LEU A 209 3.57 -44.55 26.20
N ILE A 210 3.57 -44.64 27.54
CA ILE A 210 3.34 -43.48 28.42
C ILE A 210 4.47 -42.46 28.28
N GLY A 211 5.73 -42.90 28.21
CA GLY A 211 6.87 -42.02 28.00
C GLY A 211 6.82 -41.27 26.67
N ALA A 212 6.45 -41.96 25.58
CA ALA A 212 6.32 -41.34 24.26
C ALA A 212 5.19 -40.29 24.21
N LEU A 213 4.05 -40.55 24.84
CA LEU A 213 2.92 -39.62 24.91
C LEU A 213 3.25 -38.34 25.70
N ALA A 214 4.01 -38.46 26.79
CA ALA A 214 4.41 -37.30 27.59
C ALA A 214 5.32 -36.34 26.81
N VAL A 215 6.27 -36.88 26.03
CA VAL A 215 7.15 -36.09 25.16
C VAL A 215 6.35 -35.40 24.05
N ALA A 216 5.44 -36.12 23.39
CA ALA A 216 4.60 -35.54 22.34
C ALA A 216 3.70 -34.39 22.86
N ALA A 217 3.12 -34.55 24.06
CA ALA A 217 2.31 -33.51 24.69
C ALA A 217 3.13 -32.26 25.07
N LEU A 218 4.36 -32.44 25.56
CA LEU A 218 5.29 -31.34 25.84
C LEU A 218 5.69 -30.59 24.56
N SER A 219 6.01 -31.30 23.48
CA SER A 219 6.34 -30.68 22.19
C SER A 219 5.14 -29.93 21.59
N ALA A 220 3.93 -30.49 21.68
CA ALA A 220 2.71 -29.81 21.24
C ALA A 220 2.43 -28.56 22.09
N GLY A 221 2.61 -28.65 23.42
CA GLY A 221 2.47 -27.52 24.34
C GLY A 221 3.46 -26.39 24.05
N LEU A 222 4.73 -26.73 23.77
CA LEU A 222 5.75 -25.76 23.35
C LEU A 222 5.45 -25.14 21.98
N GLY A 223 4.91 -25.92 21.04
CA GLY A 223 4.49 -25.44 19.72
C GLY A 223 3.30 -24.46 19.81
N VAL A 224 2.28 -24.80 20.60
CA VAL A 224 1.15 -23.91 20.89
C VAL A 224 1.61 -22.66 21.62
N TRP A 225 2.51 -22.80 22.60
CA TRP A 225 3.07 -21.66 23.33
C TRP A 225 3.89 -20.74 22.42
N ALA A 226 4.73 -21.30 21.54
CA ALA A 226 5.49 -20.52 20.55
C ALA A 226 4.57 -19.82 19.55
N GLU A 227 3.48 -20.46 19.12
CA GLU A 227 2.48 -19.87 18.22
C GLU A 227 1.68 -18.75 18.89
N LEU A 228 1.26 -18.93 20.15
CA LEU A 228 0.63 -17.88 20.94
C LEU A 228 1.59 -16.70 21.16
N ASN A 229 2.86 -16.96 21.50
CA ASN A 229 3.84 -15.89 21.66
C ASN A 229 4.09 -15.15 20.35
N ARG A 230 4.15 -15.86 19.21
CA ARG A 230 4.23 -15.22 17.89
C ARG A 230 3.02 -14.34 17.60
N ARG A 231 1.80 -14.80 17.91
CA ARG A 231 0.56 -14.03 17.74
C ARG A 231 0.50 -12.80 18.63
N ILE A 232 0.90 -12.92 19.90
CA ILE A 232 0.96 -11.79 20.82
C ILE A 232 2.00 -10.76 20.36
N ALA A 233 3.17 -11.21 19.89
CA ALA A 233 4.21 -10.34 19.36
C ALA A 233 3.77 -9.65 18.05
N SER A 234 3.08 -10.36 17.15
CA SER A 234 2.54 -9.76 15.92
C SER A 234 1.44 -8.74 16.22
N GLU A 235 0.50 -9.06 17.12
CA GLU A 235 -0.55 -8.09 17.48
C GLU A 235 0.01 -6.83 18.14
N GLN A 236 1.06 -6.93 18.96
CA GLN A 236 1.74 -5.76 19.52
C GLN A 236 2.46 -4.94 18.44
N ARG A 237 3.10 -5.62 17.47
CA ARG A 237 3.73 -4.98 16.32
C ARG A 237 2.71 -4.27 15.44
N ASP A 238 1.63 -4.94 15.03
CA ASP A 238 0.58 -4.38 14.18
C ASP A 238 -0.10 -3.17 14.85
N ARG A 239 -0.31 -3.20 16.17
CA ARG A 239 -0.85 -2.06 16.92
C ARG A 239 0.13 -0.90 17.00
N ALA A 240 1.42 -1.17 17.23
CA ALA A 240 2.45 -0.13 17.24
C ALA A 240 2.62 0.49 15.85
N GLU A 241 2.55 -0.33 14.79
CA GLU A 241 2.56 0.10 13.39
C GLU A 241 1.36 1.00 13.07
N LEU A 242 0.14 0.58 13.43
CA LEU A 242 -1.06 1.37 13.20
C LEU A 242 -1.03 2.72 13.94
N ILE A 243 -0.48 2.75 15.16
CA ILE A 243 -0.36 3.98 15.94
C ILE A 243 0.72 4.90 15.36
N LEU A 244 1.85 4.35 14.90
CA LEU A 244 2.93 5.13 14.30
C LEU A 244 2.53 5.69 12.93
N ASP A 245 1.89 4.87 12.08
CA ASP A 245 1.44 5.27 10.74
C ASP A 245 0.36 6.36 10.83
N ARG A 246 -0.71 6.13 11.59
CA ARG A 246 -1.75 7.15 11.82
C ARG A 246 -1.21 8.38 12.53
N GLY A 247 -0.30 8.20 13.50
CA GLY A 247 0.30 9.31 14.23
C GLY A 247 1.16 10.19 13.33
N SER A 248 1.96 9.59 12.45
CA SER A 248 2.81 10.31 11.50
C SER A 248 2.00 10.97 10.39
N GLN A 249 1.01 10.27 9.82
CA GLN A 249 0.10 10.85 8.83
C GLN A 249 -0.70 12.01 9.43
N THR A 250 -1.28 11.86 10.63
CA THR A 250 -2.04 12.94 11.28
C THR A 250 -1.15 14.14 11.59
N ALA A 251 0.08 13.92 12.05
CA ALA A 251 1.02 15.01 12.31
C ALA A 251 1.41 15.74 11.02
N ASN A 252 1.70 15.01 9.95
CA ASN A 252 2.00 15.56 8.64
C ASN A 252 0.80 16.33 8.08
N ASP A 253 -0.38 15.71 8.03
CA ASP A 253 -1.62 16.32 7.54
C ASP A 253 -1.93 17.61 8.30
N LEU A 254 -1.74 17.64 9.63
CA LEU A 254 -1.95 18.84 10.43
C LEU A 254 -0.96 19.94 10.05
N VAL A 255 0.34 19.63 9.96
CA VAL A 255 1.39 20.60 9.62
C VAL A 255 1.18 21.14 8.19
N PHE A 256 0.85 20.28 7.23
CA PHE A 256 0.57 20.70 5.86
C PHE A 256 -0.75 21.45 5.72
N ASP A 257 -1.81 21.05 6.42
CA ASP A 257 -3.07 21.78 6.39
C ASP A 257 -2.92 23.16 7.04
N LEU A 258 -2.15 23.27 8.12
CA LEU A 258 -1.75 24.55 8.70
C LEU A 258 -0.93 25.37 7.70
N ALA A 259 0.11 24.79 7.10
CA ALA A 259 0.95 25.47 6.12
C ALA A 259 0.18 25.93 4.88
N ARG A 260 -0.80 25.14 4.39
CA ARG A 260 -1.66 25.49 3.25
C ARG A 260 -2.67 26.59 3.61
N ARG A 261 -3.34 26.47 4.76
CA ARG A 261 -4.30 27.47 5.26
C ARG A 261 -3.65 28.81 5.56
N PHE A 262 -2.38 28.79 5.96
CA PHE A 262 -1.63 29.99 6.29
C PHE A 262 -0.75 30.51 5.15
N GLY A 263 -0.38 29.66 4.19
CA GLY A 263 0.49 30.01 3.07
C GLY A 263 -0.12 31.04 2.11
N ASP A 264 -1.44 30.98 1.91
CA ASP A 264 -2.17 31.92 1.04
C ASP A 264 -2.81 33.08 1.84
N ARG A 265 -2.59 33.13 3.17
CA ARG A 265 -3.21 34.11 4.06
C ARG A 265 -2.27 35.28 4.30
N GLU A 266 -2.57 36.41 3.69
CA GLU A 266 -1.84 37.66 3.91
C GLU A 266 -1.75 37.99 5.42
N GLY A 267 -0.53 38.14 5.96
CA GLY A 267 -0.25 38.48 7.36
C GLY A 267 0.45 37.39 8.19
N VAL A 268 0.60 36.17 7.68
CA VAL A 268 1.44 35.14 8.34
C VAL A 268 2.91 35.35 7.95
N PRO A 269 3.86 35.43 8.91
CA PRO A 269 5.28 35.55 8.59
C PRO A 269 5.76 34.32 7.80
N GLN A 270 6.33 34.55 6.61
CA GLN A 270 6.88 33.47 5.77
C GLN A 270 7.93 32.63 6.51
N ASP A 271 8.71 33.26 7.38
CA ASP A 271 9.69 32.57 8.24
C ASP A 271 9.05 31.52 9.17
N LEU A 272 7.83 31.78 9.67
CA LEU A 272 7.14 30.82 10.53
C LEU A 272 6.68 29.59 9.74
N VAL A 273 6.20 29.80 8.51
CA VAL A 273 5.80 28.70 7.62
C VAL A 273 7.04 27.88 7.24
N ARG A 274 8.16 28.54 6.91
CA ARG A 274 9.45 27.87 6.65
C ARG A 274 9.91 27.02 7.84
N ASP A 275 9.96 27.59 9.04
CA ASP A 275 10.38 26.88 10.25
C ASP A 275 9.50 25.66 10.55
N MET A 276 8.19 25.76 10.28
CA MET A 276 7.26 24.62 10.43
C MET A 276 7.57 23.52 9.41
N LEU A 277 7.80 23.87 8.14
CA LEU A 277 8.13 22.94 7.08
C LEU A 277 9.46 22.24 7.33
N GLU A 278 10.50 22.98 7.74
CA GLU A 278 11.81 22.41 8.09
C GLU A 278 11.71 21.41 9.24
N ARG A 279 10.99 21.75 10.32
CA ARG A 279 10.76 20.81 11.43
C ARG A 279 9.98 19.57 11.00
N SER A 280 9.03 19.72 10.07
CA SER A 280 8.30 18.60 9.48
C SER A 280 9.23 17.68 8.72
N ARG A 281 10.12 18.24 7.89
CA ARG A 281 11.14 17.49 7.16
C ARG A 281 12.07 16.73 8.09
N GLU A 282 12.61 17.39 9.11
CA GLU A 282 13.48 16.76 10.10
C GLU A 282 12.79 15.65 10.89
N LEU A 283 11.51 15.80 11.20
CA LEU A 283 10.72 14.75 11.85
C LEU A 283 10.58 13.54 10.92
N VAL A 284 10.20 13.78 9.66
CA VAL A 284 10.02 12.74 8.65
C VAL A 284 11.34 12.02 8.35
N ASP A 285 12.44 12.75 8.19
CA ASP A 285 13.78 12.18 7.97
C ASP A 285 14.24 11.35 9.18
N ARG A 286 13.99 11.81 10.42
CA ARG A 286 14.30 11.02 11.63
C ARG A 286 13.46 9.75 11.75
N LEU A 287 12.18 9.81 11.41
CA LEU A 287 11.30 8.64 11.40
C LEU A 287 11.73 7.63 10.32
N ALA A 288 12.24 8.12 9.18
CA ALA A 288 12.78 7.29 8.11
C ALA A 288 14.15 6.69 8.47
N VAL A 289 15.03 7.41 9.17
CA VAL A 289 16.33 6.86 9.65
C VAL A 289 16.14 5.87 10.80
N ALA A 290 15.13 6.10 11.66
CA ALA A 290 14.80 5.22 12.78
C ALA A 290 13.94 4.01 12.35
N GLY A 291 13.42 4.00 11.13
CA GLY A 291 12.61 2.93 10.56
C GLY A 291 13.36 2.16 9.49
N GLU A 292 13.38 0.84 9.61
CA GLU A 292 13.77 -0.14 8.57
C GLU A 292 13.25 0.22 7.17
N ASP A 293 13.76 -0.45 6.11
CA ASP A 293 13.39 -0.40 4.65
C ASP A 293 11.88 -0.64 4.36
N ARG A 294 10.98 0.00 5.12
CA ARG A 294 9.54 -0.21 5.13
C ARG A 294 8.90 0.69 4.11
N PRO A 295 8.24 0.11 3.11
CA PRO A 295 7.53 0.85 2.08
C PRO A 295 6.63 1.99 2.51
N ASP A 296 5.79 1.78 3.53
CA ASP A 296 4.75 2.75 3.93
C ASP A 296 5.34 4.02 4.55
N LEU A 297 6.46 3.90 5.28
CA LEU A 297 7.16 5.05 5.83
C LEU A 297 7.91 5.83 4.75
N LEU A 298 8.54 5.12 3.81
CA LEU A 298 9.19 5.73 2.65
C LEU A 298 8.17 6.48 1.78
N ARG A 299 6.99 5.90 1.57
CA ARG A 299 5.86 6.52 0.87
C ARG A 299 5.37 7.76 1.60
N SER A 300 5.16 7.67 2.91
CA SER A 300 4.72 8.81 3.73
C SER A 300 5.73 9.96 3.70
N ARG A 301 7.04 9.64 3.69
CA ARG A 301 8.11 10.62 3.50
C ARG A 301 8.06 11.27 2.13
N ALA A 302 7.95 10.47 1.06
CA ALA A 302 7.87 10.97 -0.31
C ALA A 302 6.65 11.89 -0.51
N ALA A 303 5.50 11.50 0.03
CA ALA A 303 4.28 12.31 -0.01
C ALA A 303 4.46 13.65 0.74
N ALA A 304 5.08 13.63 1.93
CA ALA A 304 5.38 14.85 2.66
C ALA A 304 6.30 15.79 1.87
N LEU A 305 7.36 15.27 1.24
CA LEU A 305 8.26 16.06 0.39
C LEU A 305 7.52 16.67 -0.81
N ALA A 306 6.59 15.93 -1.43
CA ALA A 306 5.75 16.43 -2.52
C ALA A 306 4.74 17.51 -2.08
N GLU A 307 4.29 17.52 -0.82
CA GLU A 307 3.45 18.62 -0.27
C GLU A 307 4.31 19.85 0.07
N MET A 308 5.50 19.61 0.66
CA MET A 308 6.45 20.67 0.97
C MET A 308 6.86 21.44 -0.28
N SER A 309 7.13 20.76 -1.39
CA SER A 309 7.61 21.39 -2.62
C SER A 309 6.66 22.47 -3.14
N GLN A 310 5.35 22.22 -3.13
CA GLN A 310 4.34 23.22 -3.50
C GLN A 310 4.36 24.42 -2.56
N THR A 311 4.46 24.17 -1.25
CA THR A 311 4.43 25.26 -0.27
C THR A 311 5.67 26.13 -0.40
N LEU A 312 6.84 25.52 -0.57
CA LEU A 312 8.11 26.20 -0.81
C LEU A 312 8.06 27.04 -2.10
N ALA A 313 7.48 26.50 -3.18
CA ALA A 313 7.32 27.25 -4.42
C ALA A 313 6.46 28.50 -4.24
N ARG A 314 5.35 28.42 -3.47
CA ARG A 314 4.52 29.59 -3.16
C ARG A 314 5.24 30.65 -2.31
N LEU A 315 6.17 30.22 -1.46
CA LEU A 315 7.03 31.12 -0.69
C LEU A 315 8.17 31.74 -1.53
N GLY A 316 8.31 31.34 -2.80
CA GLY A 316 9.40 31.79 -3.68
C GLY A 316 10.74 31.08 -3.43
N GLU A 317 10.74 30.01 -2.63
CA GLU A 317 11.93 29.19 -2.37
C GLU A 317 12.13 28.15 -3.48
N ASN A 318 12.45 28.67 -4.66
CA ASN A 318 12.43 27.93 -5.93
C ASN A 318 13.35 26.71 -5.93
N GLU A 319 14.59 26.86 -5.45
CA GLU A 319 15.57 25.77 -5.40
C GLU A 319 15.15 24.68 -4.40
N ALA A 320 14.69 25.08 -3.21
CA ALA A 320 14.21 24.15 -2.20
C ALA A 320 12.95 23.39 -2.66
N ALA A 321 12.05 24.07 -3.38
CA ALA A 321 10.87 23.46 -3.98
C ALA A 321 11.23 22.39 -5.02
N LEU A 322 12.14 22.71 -5.95
CA LEU A 322 12.61 21.77 -6.96
C LEU A 322 13.31 20.57 -6.33
N ASN A 323 14.17 20.78 -5.34
CA ASN A 323 14.86 19.70 -4.63
C ASN A 323 13.87 18.80 -3.90
N ALA A 324 12.89 19.35 -3.17
CA ALA A 324 11.87 18.56 -2.49
C ALA A 324 10.99 17.76 -3.47
N ALA A 325 10.64 18.34 -4.62
CA ALA A 325 9.90 17.62 -5.66
C ALA A 325 10.74 16.49 -6.30
N GLY A 326 12.03 16.72 -6.53
CA GLY A 326 12.97 15.72 -7.01
C GLY A 326 13.16 14.57 -6.02
N ASP A 327 13.42 14.88 -4.74
CA ASP A 327 13.56 13.90 -3.66
C ASP A 327 12.29 13.02 -3.53
N ALA A 328 11.10 13.62 -3.69
CA ALA A 328 9.84 12.88 -3.67
C ALA A 328 9.72 11.91 -4.85
N LEU A 329 10.05 12.36 -6.07
CA LEU A 329 10.00 11.52 -7.27
C LEU A 329 10.99 10.35 -7.19
N GLU A 330 12.23 10.61 -6.78
CA GLU A 330 13.24 9.55 -6.61
C GLU A 330 12.76 8.50 -5.60
N ALA A 331 12.17 8.94 -4.48
CA ALA A 331 11.61 8.04 -3.48
C ALA A 331 10.44 7.20 -4.04
N PHE A 332 9.51 7.80 -4.80
CA PHE A 332 8.43 7.06 -5.45
C PHE A 332 8.93 6.09 -6.54
N GLU A 333 10.02 6.42 -7.24
CA GLU A 333 10.64 5.52 -8.22
C GLU A 333 11.34 4.33 -7.56
N ALA A 334 12.09 4.57 -6.47
CA ALA A 334 12.72 3.50 -5.68
C ALA A 334 11.66 2.56 -5.09
N LEU A 335 10.56 3.15 -4.63
CA LEU A 335 9.35 2.44 -4.26
C LEU A 335 8.87 1.58 -5.46
N ILE A 336 8.50 2.17 -6.60
CA ILE A 336 7.94 1.39 -7.74
C ILE A 336 8.89 0.27 -8.20
N ALA A 337 10.21 0.48 -8.11
CA ALA A 337 11.21 -0.55 -8.42
C ALA A 337 11.21 -1.71 -7.42
N ALA A 338 10.95 -1.45 -6.14
CA ALA A 338 10.89 -2.47 -5.08
C ALA A 338 9.61 -3.31 -5.15
N ASP A 339 8.47 -2.69 -5.48
CA ASP A 339 7.20 -3.40 -5.74
C ASP A 339 6.46 -2.84 -6.97
N PRO A 340 6.78 -3.34 -8.18
CA PRO A 340 6.06 -2.95 -9.39
C PRO A 340 4.59 -3.40 -9.37
N GLY A 341 4.16 -4.28 -8.47
CA GLY A 341 2.78 -4.73 -8.38
C GLY A 341 1.84 -3.70 -7.74
N GLU A 342 2.37 -2.80 -6.92
CA GLU A 342 1.59 -1.88 -6.11
C GLU A 342 1.14 -0.64 -6.91
N PRO A 343 -0.15 -0.50 -7.24
CA PRO A 343 -0.63 0.60 -8.06
C PRO A 343 -0.59 1.95 -7.37
N GLN A 344 -0.69 2.00 -6.03
CA GLN A 344 -0.73 3.28 -5.31
C GLN A 344 0.54 4.11 -5.54
N TRP A 345 1.69 3.46 -5.77
CA TRP A 345 2.96 4.16 -5.85
C TRP A 345 3.13 4.85 -7.19
N ARG A 346 2.58 4.24 -8.26
CA ARG A 346 2.42 4.90 -9.56
C ARG A 346 1.46 6.08 -9.47
N MET A 347 0.39 5.97 -8.69
CA MET A 347 -0.54 7.07 -8.45
C MET A 347 0.13 8.24 -7.73
N ASP A 348 0.90 7.96 -6.68
CA ASP A 348 1.59 9.00 -5.94
C ASP A 348 2.69 9.67 -6.79
N ARG A 349 3.41 8.89 -7.61
CA ARG A 349 4.37 9.42 -8.59
C ARG A 349 3.71 10.33 -9.63
N LEU A 350 2.53 9.94 -10.15
CA LEU A 350 1.76 10.77 -11.07
C LEU A 350 1.44 12.13 -10.44
N VAL A 351 0.93 12.13 -9.20
CA VAL A 351 0.63 13.38 -8.49
C VAL A 351 1.91 14.20 -8.28
N ALA A 352 3.03 13.58 -7.91
CA ALA A 352 4.30 14.28 -7.75
C ALA A 352 4.83 14.90 -9.05
N LEU A 353 4.63 14.24 -10.20
CA LEU A 353 4.97 14.78 -11.52
C LEU A 353 4.12 16.01 -11.87
N ASP A 354 2.81 15.95 -11.64
CA ASP A 354 1.92 17.10 -11.85
C ASP A 354 2.38 18.32 -11.03
N ARG A 355 2.76 18.08 -9.76
CA ARG A 355 3.28 19.15 -8.88
C ARG A 355 4.60 19.71 -9.36
N LEU A 356 5.51 18.85 -9.81
CA LEU A 356 6.78 19.30 -10.36
C LEU A 356 6.56 20.15 -11.62
N GLY A 357 5.63 19.74 -12.49
CA GLY A 357 5.23 20.53 -13.65
C GLY A 357 4.70 21.91 -13.27
N ASP A 358 3.79 21.98 -12.28
CA ASP A 358 3.25 23.25 -11.77
C ASP A 358 4.33 24.16 -11.18
N ILE A 359 5.27 23.59 -10.42
CA ILE A 359 6.41 24.34 -9.85
C ILE A 359 7.30 24.87 -10.99
N ARG A 360 7.69 24.02 -11.95
CA ARG A 360 8.52 24.42 -13.09
C ARG A 360 7.87 25.53 -13.91
N LEU A 361 6.55 25.44 -14.13
CA LEU A 361 5.81 26.46 -14.84
C LEU A 361 5.81 27.80 -14.09
N ALA A 362 5.61 27.79 -12.77
CA ALA A 362 5.69 28.99 -11.95
C ALA A 362 7.08 29.64 -11.96
N LEU A 363 8.13 28.87 -12.27
CA LEU A 363 9.51 29.33 -12.42
C LEU A 363 9.87 29.76 -13.86
N GLY A 364 8.93 29.67 -14.80
CA GLY A 364 9.18 29.96 -16.22
C GLY A 364 9.99 28.87 -16.95
N LEU A 365 10.11 27.67 -16.37
CA LEU A 365 10.78 26.52 -16.98
C LEU A 365 9.77 25.73 -17.83
N GLU A 366 9.30 26.33 -18.91
CA GLU A 366 8.17 25.82 -19.71
C GLU A 366 8.45 24.46 -20.35
N THR A 367 9.66 24.24 -20.87
CA THR A 367 10.03 22.97 -21.53
C THR A 367 10.07 21.83 -20.51
N GLU A 368 10.71 22.05 -19.36
CA GLU A 368 10.79 21.06 -18.30
C GLU A 368 9.42 20.83 -17.63
N ALA A 369 8.53 21.82 -17.62
CA ALA A 369 7.15 21.66 -17.18
C ALA A 369 6.37 20.75 -18.15
N GLU A 370 6.50 20.97 -19.46
CA GLU A 370 5.88 20.11 -20.48
C GLU A 370 6.34 18.66 -20.35
N GLU A 371 7.64 18.40 -20.17
CA GLU A 371 8.17 17.05 -19.95
C GLU A 371 7.54 16.36 -18.72
N ALA A 372 7.38 17.09 -17.61
CA ALA A 372 6.77 16.56 -16.39
C ALA A 372 5.29 16.23 -16.59
N PHE A 373 4.53 17.11 -17.26
CA PHE A 373 3.11 16.88 -17.55
C PHE A 373 2.90 15.75 -18.56
N ASP A 374 3.76 15.63 -19.58
CA ASP A 374 3.71 14.53 -20.54
C ASP A 374 3.98 13.17 -19.86
N ALA A 375 4.95 13.13 -18.93
CA ALA A 375 5.20 11.94 -18.12
C ALA A 375 4.02 11.59 -17.19
N ALA A 376 3.37 12.60 -16.61
CA ALA A 376 2.18 12.42 -15.79
C ALA A 376 1.00 11.89 -16.63
N LEU A 377 0.75 12.48 -17.81
CA LEU A 377 -0.29 12.05 -18.74
C LEU A 377 -0.08 10.61 -19.23
N ALA A 378 1.15 10.23 -19.57
CA ALA A 378 1.48 8.86 -19.96
C ALA A 378 1.13 7.86 -18.83
N SER A 379 1.52 8.19 -17.59
CA SER A 379 1.21 7.39 -16.41
C SER A 379 -0.30 7.30 -16.15
N ALA A 380 -1.01 8.43 -16.29
CA ALA A 380 -2.46 8.51 -16.09
C ALA A 380 -3.22 7.66 -17.10
N ARG A 381 -2.82 7.70 -18.38
CA ARG A 381 -3.40 6.90 -19.46
C ARG A 381 -3.21 5.41 -19.22
N GLU A 382 -2.02 5.00 -18.79
CA GLU A 382 -1.74 3.60 -18.47
C GLU A 382 -2.65 3.10 -17.35
N LEU A 383 -2.71 3.84 -16.23
CA LEU A 383 -3.49 3.46 -15.04
C LEU A 383 -4.99 3.43 -15.33
N ALA A 384 -5.52 4.44 -16.02
CA ALA A 384 -6.92 4.48 -16.42
C ALA A 384 -7.28 3.37 -17.44
N GLY A 385 -6.35 3.01 -18.33
CA GLY A 385 -6.55 1.91 -19.28
C GLY A 385 -6.64 0.53 -18.61
N GLN A 386 -5.91 0.32 -17.51
CA GLN A 386 -5.98 -0.91 -16.73
C GLN A 386 -7.28 -1.04 -15.92
N ARG A 387 -7.86 0.08 -15.50
CA ARG A 387 -9.10 0.14 -14.71
C ARG A 387 -10.06 1.22 -15.23
N PRO A 388 -10.73 0.99 -16.38
CA PRO A 388 -11.55 2.00 -17.05
C PRO A 388 -12.76 2.46 -16.22
N ASP A 389 -13.23 1.65 -15.27
CA ASP A 389 -14.38 1.94 -14.42
C ASP A 389 -14.03 2.77 -13.18
N ASP A 390 -12.74 2.90 -12.84
CA ASP A 390 -12.28 3.64 -11.66
C ASP A 390 -12.41 5.15 -11.87
N ALA A 391 -13.30 5.77 -11.11
CA ALA A 391 -13.59 7.19 -11.21
C ALA A 391 -12.40 8.08 -10.80
N ALA A 392 -11.57 7.64 -9.86
CA ALA A 392 -10.41 8.41 -9.40
C ALA A 392 -9.33 8.46 -10.49
N LEU A 393 -9.06 7.31 -11.12
CA LEU A 393 -8.10 7.22 -12.24
C LEU A 393 -8.58 8.02 -13.45
N ARG A 394 -9.88 7.97 -13.75
CA ARG A 394 -10.49 8.79 -14.80
C ARG A 394 -10.33 10.28 -14.51
N GLY A 395 -10.51 10.69 -13.25
CA GLY A 395 -10.31 12.07 -12.80
C GLY A 395 -8.86 12.53 -12.96
N ASN A 396 -7.90 11.70 -12.57
CA ASN A 396 -6.47 12.02 -12.71
C ASN A 396 -6.05 12.12 -14.18
N LEU A 397 -6.57 11.26 -15.06
CA LEU A 397 -6.37 11.39 -16.50
C LEU A 397 -6.95 12.70 -17.05
N ALA A 398 -8.15 13.10 -16.60
CA ALA A 398 -8.73 14.37 -17.01
C ALA A 398 -7.87 15.57 -16.57
N VAL A 399 -7.33 15.55 -15.35
CA VAL A 399 -6.41 16.60 -14.85
C VAL A 399 -5.13 16.66 -15.67
N ALA A 400 -4.50 15.52 -15.96
CA ALA A 400 -3.29 15.49 -16.78
C ALA A 400 -3.55 16.04 -18.19
N LEU A 401 -4.67 15.65 -18.81
CA LEU A 401 -5.11 16.18 -20.11
C LEU A 401 -5.37 17.70 -20.09
N GLU A 402 -5.91 18.22 -18.99
CA GLU A 402 -6.10 19.66 -18.79
C GLU A 402 -4.77 20.41 -18.76
N LYS A 403 -3.78 19.90 -18.00
CA LYS A 403 -2.45 20.50 -17.91
C LYS A 403 -1.75 20.49 -19.26
N THR A 404 -1.73 19.35 -19.95
CA THR A 404 -1.12 19.26 -21.29
C THR A 404 -1.88 20.09 -22.33
N GLY A 405 -3.20 20.16 -22.22
CA GLY A 405 -4.02 21.00 -23.09
C GLY A 405 -3.72 22.49 -22.90
N GLN A 406 -3.54 22.94 -21.65
CA GLN A 406 -3.18 24.32 -21.36
C GLN A 406 -1.76 24.66 -21.83
N MET A 407 -0.80 23.74 -21.68
CA MET A 407 0.55 23.90 -22.26
C MET A 407 0.51 24.01 -23.78
N ALA A 408 -0.25 23.14 -24.45
CA ALA A 408 -0.42 23.21 -25.89
C ALA A 408 -1.04 24.53 -26.34
N LEU A 409 -2.04 25.03 -25.62
CA LEU A 409 -2.67 26.32 -25.92
C LEU A 409 -1.69 27.48 -25.75
N ASN A 410 -0.91 27.50 -24.67
CA ASN A 410 0.11 28.53 -24.43
C ASN A 410 1.21 28.51 -25.52
N ALA A 411 1.57 27.32 -26.01
CA ALA A 411 2.50 27.13 -27.11
C ALA A 411 1.91 27.46 -28.51
N GLY A 412 0.63 27.83 -28.59
CA GLY A 412 -0.06 28.13 -29.84
C GLY A 412 -0.51 26.89 -30.64
N ASP A 413 -0.38 25.68 -30.09
CA ASP A 413 -0.91 24.45 -30.69
C ASP A 413 -2.37 24.23 -30.28
N ALA A 414 -3.25 25.02 -30.89
CA ALA A 414 -4.69 24.96 -30.65
C ALA A 414 -5.28 23.57 -30.96
N ALA A 415 -4.70 22.83 -31.93
CA ALA A 415 -5.18 21.50 -32.30
C ALA A 415 -4.90 20.46 -31.20
N LYS A 416 -3.67 20.42 -30.64
CA LYS A 416 -3.31 19.56 -29.50
C LYS A 416 -4.10 19.96 -28.25
N ALA A 417 -4.30 21.26 -28.02
CA ALA A 417 -5.12 21.77 -26.93
C ALA A 417 -6.58 21.30 -27.04
N ARG A 418 -7.21 21.49 -28.21
CA ARG A 418 -8.58 21.05 -28.51
C ARG A 418 -8.76 19.56 -28.25
N ALA A 419 -7.86 18.74 -28.78
CA ALA A 419 -7.93 17.29 -28.61
C ALA A 419 -7.88 16.89 -27.12
N SER A 420 -6.94 17.48 -26.37
CA SER A 420 -6.75 17.18 -24.94
C SER A 420 -7.96 17.61 -24.11
N PHE A 421 -8.46 18.83 -24.29
CA PHE A 421 -9.63 19.33 -23.55
C PHE A 421 -10.92 18.60 -23.91
N MET A 422 -11.12 18.20 -25.18
CA MET A 422 -12.29 17.39 -25.56
C MET A 422 -12.24 15.99 -24.93
N GLU A 423 -11.06 15.36 -24.88
CA GLU A 423 -10.86 14.07 -24.19
C GLU A 423 -11.17 14.21 -22.69
N ALA A 424 -10.60 15.21 -22.02
CA ALA A 424 -10.88 15.52 -20.62
C ALA A 424 -12.38 15.77 -20.36
N LEU A 425 -13.05 16.51 -21.25
CA LEU A 425 -14.48 16.81 -21.13
C LEU A 425 -15.34 15.56 -21.25
N ALA A 426 -14.98 14.64 -22.13
CA ALA A 426 -15.66 13.36 -22.25
C ALA A 426 -15.50 12.52 -20.97
N LEU A 427 -14.29 12.49 -20.39
CA LEU A 427 -13.98 11.78 -19.14
C LEU A 427 -14.78 12.33 -17.95
N ARG A 428 -14.83 13.67 -17.79
CA ARG A 428 -15.61 14.30 -16.70
C ARG A 428 -17.12 14.16 -16.88
N ARG A 429 -17.63 14.05 -18.12
CA ARG A 429 -19.05 13.81 -18.40
C ARG A 429 -19.47 12.36 -18.21
N ALA A 430 -18.56 11.40 -18.33
CA ALA A 430 -18.85 9.96 -18.25
C ALA A 430 -19.17 9.44 -16.83
N VAL A 431 -19.41 10.32 -15.84
CA VAL A 431 -19.69 9.93 -14.45
C VAL A 431 -21.14 9.44 -14.29
N SER A 432 -21.28 8.16 -13.93
CA SER A 432 -22.56 7.48 -13.65
C SER A 432 -23.03 7.68 -12.20
N GLY A 433 -24.33 7.91 -12.00
CA GLY A 433 -25.05 7.45 -10.80
C GLY A 433 -25.44 8.48 -9.72
N ASP A 434 -24.81 9.65 -9.65
CA ASP A 434 -25.20 10.70 -8.67
C ASP A 434 -25.10 12.10 -9.30
N PRO A 435 -26.24 12.79 -9.56
CA PRO A 435 -26.27 14.16 -10.08
C PRO A 435 -25.48 15.16 -9.22
N HIS A 436 -25.29 14.88 -7.93
CA HIS A 436 -24.57 15.72 -6.97
C HIS A 436 -23.06 15.43 -6.89
N LYS A 437 -22.56 14.42 -7.63
CA LYS A 437 -21.12 14.06 -7.71
C LYS A 437 -20.53 14.17 -9.11
N ARG A 438 -21.26 14.74 -10.08
CA ARG A 438 -20.62 15.17 -11.32
C ARG A 438 -19.62 16.26 -10.97
N ASP A 439 -18.40 16.16 -11.48
CA ASP A 439 -17.47 17.27 -11.46
C ASP A 439 -17.91 18.35 -12.46
N SER A 440 -19.03 18.98 -12.13
CA SER A 440 -19.69 19.99 -12.94
C SER A 440 -18.83 21.23 -13.07
N ARG A 441 -18.04 21.56 -12.02
CA ARG A 441 -17.08 22.66 -12.06
C ARG A 441 -15.98 22.38 -13.08
N GLY A 442 -15.37 21.19 -13.05
CA GLY A 442 -14.39 20.78 -14.07
C GLY A 442 -14.96 20.81 -15.49
N VAL A 443 -16.24 20.46 -15.67
CA VAL A 443 -16.94 20.58 -16.97
C VAL A 443 -17.09 22.04 -17.42
N ALA A 444 -17.45 22.96 -16.53
CA ALA A 444 -17.54 24.39 -16.85
C ALA A 444 -16.16 24.94 -17.26
N VAL A 445 -15.12 24.67 -16.46
CA VAL A 445 -13.73 25.08 -16.76
C VAL A 445 -13.29 24.55 -18.12
N LEU A 446 -13.53 23.27 -18.43
CA LEU A 446 -13.17 22.71 -19.75
C LEU A 446 -13.93 23.34 -20.92
N LEU A 447 -15.19 23.72 -20.72
CA LEU A 447 -15.95 24.46 -21.73
C LEU A 447 -15.39 25.86 -21.93
N GLU A 448 -14.98 26.55 -20.86
CA GLU A 448 -14.25 27.82 -20.95
C GLU A 448 -12.94 27.66 -21.72
N ARG A 449 -12.12 26.66 -21.39
CA ARG A 449 -10.85 26.40 -22.11
C ARG A 449 -11.05 26.06 -23.59
N LEU A 450 -12.11 25.34 -23.94
CA LEU A 450 -12.46 25.11 -25.34
C LEU A 450 -12.92 26.39 -26.06
N GLY A 451 -13.49 27.35 -25.33
CA GLY A 451 -13.73 28.71 -25.82
C GLY A 451 -12.43 29.46 -26.09
N ASP A 452 -11.45 29.38 -25.18
CA ASP A 452 -10.11 29.96 -25.38
C ASP A 452 -9.43 29.36 -26.63
N VAL A 453 -9.53 28.04 -26.82
CA VAL A 453 -9.01 27.36 -28.01
C VAL A 453 -9.72 27.84 -29.29
N ALA A 454 -11.04 28.01 -29.26
CA ALA A 454 -11.78 28.52 -30.42
C ALA A 454 -11.37 29.97 -30.74
N LEU A 455 -11.12 30.82 -29.74
CA LEU A 455 -10.56 32.15 -29.94
C LEU A 455 -9.17 32.11 -30.60
N ALA A 456 -8.28 31.22 -30.13
CA ALA A 456 -6.94 31.05 -30.72
C ALA A 456 -7.00 30.60 -32.19
N GLU A 457 -8.05 29.88 -32.58
CA GLU A 457 -8.34 29.50 -33.96
C GLU A 457 -9.11 30.55 -34.76
N ASN A 458 -9.40 31.72 -34.16
CA ASN A 458 -10.22 32.79 -34.73
C ASN A 458 -11.66 32.35 -35.07
N ASP A 459 -12.19 31.34 -34.37
CA ASP A 459 -13.57 30.87 -34.43
C ASP A 459 -14.42 31.55 -33.34
N LEU A 460 -14.76 32.82 -33.58
CA LEU A 460 -15.54 33.65 -32.63
C LEU A 460 -16.89 33.01 -32.27
N ARG A 461 -17.58 32.41 -33.25
CA ARG A 461 -18.86 31.72 -33.02
C ARG A 461 -18.70 30.47 -32.17
N GLY A 462 -17.65 29.69 -32.42
CA GLY A 462 -17.30 28.55 -31.59
C GLY A 462 -16.98 28.95 -30.15
N ALA A 463 -16.22 30.04 -29.98
CA ALA A 463 -15.89 30.60 -28.67
C ALA A 463 -17.16 31.02 -27.91
N LEU A 464 -18.05 31.76 -28.55
CA LEU A 464 -19.32 32.20 -27.96
C LEU A 464 -20.18 31.00 -27.55
N ALA A 465 -20.26 29.96 -28.39
CA ALA A 465 -21.01 28.75 -28.07
C ALA A 465 -20.42 27.96 -26.89
N PHE A 466 -19.09 27.88 -26.78
CA PHE A 466 -18.43 27.20 -25.67
C PHE A 466 -18.55 27.99 -24.37
N TYR A 467 -18.28 29.29 -24.39
CA TYR A 467 -18.46 30.15 -23.21
C TYR A 467 -19.90 30.21 -22.74
N GLY A 468 -20.89 30.30 -23.64
CA GLY A 468 -22.31 30.28 -23.26
C GLY A 468 -22.71 28.96 -22.57
N ARG A 469 -22.15 27.82 -23.01
CA ARG A 469 -22.35 26.53 -22.32
C ARG A 469 -21.63 26.46 -20.98
N SER A 470 -20.47 27.09 -20.88
CA SER A 470 -19.73 27.22 -19.61
C SER A 470 -20.53 28.05 -18.61
N LEU A 471 -21.09 29.18 -19.05
CA LEU A 471 -21.93 30.07 -18.26
C LEU A 471 -23.11 29.32 -17.65
N VAL A 472 -23.90 28.63 -18.48
CA VAL A 472 -25.06 27.83 -18.00
C VAL A 472 -24.64 26.77 -16.96
N ALA A 473 -23.47 26.15 -17.13
CA ALA A 473 -22.97 25.17 -16.17
C ALA A 473 -22.52 25.83 -14.85
N ALA A 474 -21.83 26.97 -14.93
CA ALA A 474 -21.34 27.73 -13.77
C ALA A 474 -22.49 28.38 -12.98
N GLU A 475 -23.50 28.92 -13.64
CA GLU A 475 -24.71 29.49 -13.00
C GLU A 475 -25.44 28.43 -12.18
N ALA A 476 -25.69 27.25 -12.78
CA ALA A 476 -26.33 26.14 -12.08
C ALA A 476 -25.53 25.70 -10.83
N LEU A 477 -24.19 25.78 -10.86
CA LEU A 477 -23.35 25.48 -9.70
C LEU A 477 -23.44 26.56 -8.63
N ALA A 478 -23.33 27.84 -9.03
CA ALA A 478 -23.43 28.97 -8.13
C ALA A 478 -24.80 29.04 -7.44
N GLU A 479 -25.88 28.62 -8.10
CA GLU A 479 -27.21 28.50 -7.48
C GLU A 479 -27.25 27.45 -6.35
N THR A 480 -26.55 26.32 -6.51
CA THR A 480 -26.50 25.26 -5.50
C THR A 480 -25.61 25.60 -4.30
N ALA A 481 -24.61 26.46 -4.48
CA ALA A 481 -23.70 26.89 -3.44
C ALA A 481 -23.40 28.41 -3.52
N PRO A 482 -24.37 29.28 -3.19
CA PRO A 482 -24.24 30.72 -3.41
C PRO A 482 -23.12 31.41 -2.61
N GLN A 483 -22.66 30.77 -1.54
CA GLN A 483 -21.60 31.25 -0.64
C GLN A 483 -20.21 30.76 -1.04
N ASP A 484 -20.11 29.91 -2.06
CA ASP A 484 -18.82 29.43 -2.56
C ASP A 484 -18.14 30.54 -3.39
N THR A 485 -17.12 31.16 -2.80
CA THR A 485 -16.38 32.26 -3.43
C THR A 485 -15.62 31.81 -4.69
N LEU A 486 -15.23 30.53 -4.77
CA LEU A 486 -14.51 29.99 -5.91
C LEU A 486 -15.45 29.85 -7.12
N LEU A 487 -16.64 29.30 -6.91
CA LEU A 487 -17.66 29.21 -7.96
C LEU A 487 -18.13 30.59 -8.43
N ALA A 488 -18.24 31.55 -7.50
CA ALA A 488 -18.54 32.93 -7.84
C ALA A 488 -17.44 33.54 -8.74
N ARG A 489 -16.17 33.35 -8.38
CA ARG A 489 -15.04 33.84 -9.18
C ARG A 489 -14.99 33.19 -10.57
N ASP A 490 -15.19 31.87 -10.67
CA ASP A 490 -15.25 31.17 -11.95
C ASP A 490 -16.36 31.74 -12.86
N LEU A 491 -17.53 32.02 -12.29
CA LEU A 491 -18.65 32.64 -13.00
C LEU A 491 -18.30 34.06 -13.49
N SER A 492 -17.64 34.87 -12.66
CA SER A 492 -17.13 36.20 -13.01
C SER A 492 -16.16 36.15 -14.20
N VAL A 493 -15.21 35.21 -14.22
CA VAL A 493 -14.27 35.03 -15.35
C VAL A 493 -15.00 34.71 -16.66
N ILE A 494 -16.04 33.88 -16.61
CA ILE A 494 -16.83 33.54 -17.80
C ILE A 494 -17.58 34.77 -18.34
N HIS A 495 -18.17 35.58 -17.45
CA HIS A 495 -18.79 36.84 -17.85
C HIS A 495 -17.78 37.79 -18.50
N GLN A 496 -16.57 37.93 -17.95
CA GLN A 496 -15.51 38.75 -18.57
C GLN A 496 -15.16 38.28 -19.98
N LYS A 497 -14.94 36.97 -20.17
CA LYS A 497 -14.60 36.40 -21.47
C LYS A 497 -15.72 36.58 -22.50
N LEU A 498 -16.98 36.43 -22.09
CA LEU A 498 -18.13 36.71 -22.94
C LEU A 498 -18.23 38.19 -23.31
N GLY A 499 -18.08 39.09 -22.33
CA GLY A 499 -18.08 40.53 -22.57
C GLY A 499 -16.98 40.95 -23.55
N ASP A 500 -15.76 40.44 -23.38
CA ASP A 500 -14.62 40.73 -24.27
C ASP A 500 -14.85 40.24 -25.71
N LEU A 501 -15.40 39.04 -25.84
CA LEU A 501 -15.76 38.48 -27.14
C LEU A 501 -16.85 39.30 -27.83
N LEU A 502 -17.89 39.70 -27.08
CA LEU A 502 -18.99 40.50 -27.62
C LEU A 502 -18.55 41.91 -28.02
N VAL A 503 -17.60 42.52 -27.29
CA VAL A 503 -16.95 43.78 -27.73
C VAL A 503 -16.23 43.58 -29.06
N THR A 504 -15.57 42.43 -29.26
CA THR A 504 -14.89 42.09 -30.52
C THR A 504 -15.89 41.89 -31.68
N GLU A 505 -17.10 41.40 -31.38
CA GLU A 505 -18.20 41.27 -32.34
C GLU A 505 -19.04 42.55 -32.50
N ASP A 506 -18.66 43.66 -31.86
CA ASP A 506 -19.39 44.95 -31.85
C ASP A 506 -20.80 44.89 -31.23
N ASP A 507 -21.09 43.86 -30.43
CA ASP A 507 -22.32 43.73 -29.64
C ASP A 507 -22.11 44.34 -28.24
N LEU A 508 -21.94 45.66 -28.23
CA LEU A 508 -21.63 46.42 -27.01
C LEU A 508 -22.76 46.37 -25.97
N GLU A 509 -24.01 46.33 -26.42
CA GLU A 509 -25.18 46.27 -25.53
C GLU A 509 -25.20 44.96 -24.73
N THR A 510 -24.96 43.81 -25.38
CA THR A 510 -24.89 42.52 -24.69
C THR A 510 -23.61 42.41 -23.85
N ALA A 511 -22.50 42.99 -24.31
CA ALA A 511 -21.26 43.04 -23.52
C ALA A 511 -21.46 43.78 -22.18
N VAL A 512 -22.20 44.90 -22.16
CA VAL A 512 -22.55 45.61 -20.92
C VAL A 512 -23.26 44.67 -19.95
N VAL A 513 -24.23 43.87 -20.39
CA VAL A 513 -24.95 42.91 -19.52
C VAL A 513 -23.98 41.93 -18.84
N HIS A 514 -23.00 41.40 -19.58
CA HIS A 514 -22.02 40.49 -19.00
C HIS A 514 -21.07 41.20 -18.02
N PHE A 515 -20.57 42.39 -18.34
CA PHE A 515 -19.70 43.14 -17.43
C PHE A 515 -20.44 43.66 -16.18
N GLU A 516 -21.74 43.96 -16.28
CA GLU A 516 -22.57 44.28 -15.11
C GLU A 516 -22.72 43.08 -14.17
N ALA A 517 -22.95 41.88 -14.72
CA ALA A 517 -23.02 40.65 -13.95
C ALA A 517 -21.68 40.33 -13.27
N ASP A 518 -20.57 40.47 -13.99
CA ASP A 518 -19.21 40.35 -13.44
C ASP A 518 -18.96 41.31 -12.28
N ALA A 519 -19.20 42.61 -12.50
CA ALA A 519 -19.02 43.63 -11.48
C ALA A 519 -19.92 43.41 -10.25
N ALA A 520 -21.14 42.89 -10.44
CA ALA A 520 -22.03 42.53 -9.33
C ALA A 520 -21.46 41.38 -8.48
N ILE A 521 -20.90 40.35 -9.12
CA ILE A 521 -20.25 39.23 -8.43
C ILE A 521 -19.02 39.70 -7.66
N ALA A 522 -18.10 40.42 -8.32
CA ALA A 522 -16.88 40.93 -7.70
C ALA A 522 -17.19 41.86 -6.52
N ARG A 523 -18.25 42.68 -6.64
CA ARG A 523 -18.71 43.58 -5.58
C ARG A 523 -19.22 42.82 -4.36
N ARG A 524 -19.99 41.74 -4.57
CA ARG A 524 -20.44 40.87 -3.47
C ARG A 524 -19.23 40.25 -2.76
N LEU A 525 -18.29 39.67 -3.50
CA LEU A 525 -17.08 39.06 -2.92
C LEU A 525 -16.26 40.06 -2.09
N ARG A 526 -16.12 41.31 -2.57
CA ARG A 526 -15.47 42.40 -1.84
C ARG A 526 -16.23 42.80 -0.57
N GLN A 527 -17.57 42.82 -0.61
CA GLN A 527 -18.40 43.13 0.56
C GLN A 527 -18.31 42.05 1.63
N ASP A 528 -18.25 40.78 1.23
CA ASP A 528 -18.18 39.63 2.13
C ASP A 528 -16.81 39.52 2.83
N ASP A 529 -15.71 39.88 2.15
CA ASP A 529 -14.37 39.94 2.72
C ASP A 529 -13.59 41.22 2.33
N PRO A 530 -13.83 42.34 3.03
CA PRO A 530 -13.17 43.62 2.78
C PRO A 530 -11.67 43.65 3.15
N ALA A 531 -11.10 42.60 3.74
CA ALA A 531 -9.68 42.58 4.08
C ALA A 531 -8.81 42.00 2.94
N ARG A 532 -9.42 41.20 2.05
CA ARG A 532 -8.74 40.51 0.97
C ARG A 532 -8.56 41.42 -0.25
N LEU A 533 -7.32 41.80 -0.53
CA LEU A 533 -6.98 42.70 -1.65
C LEU A 533 -7.27 42.10 -3.02
N GLU A 534 -7.24 40.77 -3.13
CA GLU A 534 -7.59 40.07 -4.37
C GLU A 534 -9.01 40.42 -4.86
N TRP A 535 -10.00 40.43 -3.97
CA TRP A 535 -11.38 40.83 -4.32
C TRP A 535 -11.49 42.30 -4.70
N ALA A 536 -10.68 43.16 -4.08
CA ALA A 536 -10.61 44.55 -4.48
C ALA A 536 -10.04 44.70 -5.90
N ARG A 537 -8.95 43.99 -6.22
CA ARG A 537 -8.32 43.99 -7.54
C ARG A 537 -9.25 43.45 -8.63
N ASP A 538 -9.98 42.36 -8.35
CA ASP A 538 -10.95 41.78 -9.27
C ASP A 538 -12.11 42.76 -9.54
N LEU A 539 -12.62 43.44 -8.50
CA LEU A 539 -13.66 44.47 -8.66
C LEU A 539 -13.17 45.68 -9.45
N VAL A 540 -11.92 46.13 -9.26
CA VAL A 540 -11.33 47.20 -10.10
C VAL A 540 -11.34 46.79 -11.57
N ILE A 541 -10.95 45.55 -11.90
CA ILE A 541 -10.95 45.06 -13.29
C ILE A 541 -12.38 45.04 -13.84
N SER A 542 -13.34 44.57 -13.04
CA SER A 542 -14.73 44.42 -13.47
C SER A 542 -15.38 45.79 -13.76
N ASP A 543 -15.22 46.76 -12.85
CA ASP A 543 -15.75 48.12 -13.04
C ASP A 543 -14.97 48.89 -14.15
N ASP A 544 -13.68 48.61 -14.37
CA ASP A 544 -12.91 49.15 -15.50
C ASP A 544 -13.48 48.67 -16.85
N ARG A 545 -13.66 47.35 -17.01
CA ARG A 545 -14.24 46.76 -18.24
C ARG A 545 -15.64 47.30 -18.51
N LEU A 546 -16.48 47.39 -17.46
CA LEU A 546 -17.82 47.98 -17.55
C LEU A 546 -17.77 49.45 -18.00
N GLY A 547 -16.87 50.24 -17.42
CA GLY A 547 -16.71 51.65 -17.77
C GLY A 547 -16.24 51.86 -19.21
N VAL A 548 -15.26 51.06 -19.64
CA VAL A 548 -14.74 51.10 -21.03
C VAL A 548 -15.82 50.71 -22.04
N VAL A 549 -16.61 49.65 -21.79
CA VAL A 549 -17.66 49.27 -22.75
C VAL A 549 -18.78 50.31 -22.82
N ARG A 550 -19.16 50.93 -21.70
CA ARG A 550 -20.17 51.99 -21.66
C ARG A 550 -19.69 53.22 -22.42
N TRP A 551 -18.40 53.55 -22.29
CA TRP A 551 -17.78 54.59 -23.10
C TRP A 551 -17.88 54.28 -24.60
N SER A 552 -17.52 53.07 -25.02
CA SER A 552 -17.64 52.66 -26.43
C SER A 552 -19.08 52.68 -26.95
N LEU A 553 -20.07 52.41 -26.07
CA LEU A 553 -21.50 52.50 -26.37
C LEU A 553 -22.01 53.96 -26.48
N GLY A 554 -21.18 54.95 -26.11
CA GLY A 554 -21.56 56.36 -26.05
C GLY A 554 -22.30 56.77 -24.77
N ASP A 555 -22.37 55.89 -23.77
CA ASP A 555 -22.91 56.19 -22.43
C ASP A 555 -21.82 56.81 -21.54
N ALA A 556 -21.49 58.08 -21.81
CA ALA A 556 -20.48 58.81 -21.05
C ALA A 556 -20.81 58.91 -19.53
N PRO A 557 -22.06 59.19 -19.10
CA PRO A 557 -22.38 59.19 -17.67
C PRO A 557 -22.17 57.84 -17.00
N GLY A 558 -22.62 56.75 -17.63
CA GLY A 558 -22.43 55.40 -17.08
C GLY A 558 -20.97 54.95 -17.11
N ALA A 559 -20.16 55.43 -18.06
CA ALA A 559 -18.72 55.21 -18.10
C ALA A 559 -18.01 55.91 -16.93
N VAL A 560 -18.32 57.20 -16.69
CA VAL A 560 -17.80 57.97 -15.55
C VAL A 560 -18.13 57.27 -14.23
N GLU A 561 -19.38 56.81 -14.06
CA GLU A 561 -19.81 56.15 -12.82
C GLU A 561 -19.00 54.87 -12.52
N ALA A 562 -18.80 54.02 -13.52
CA ALA A 562 -18.05 52.78 -13.36
C ALA A 562 -16.55 53.02 -13.19
N LEU A 563 -15.96 53.91 -13.99
CA LEU A 563 -14.54 54.26 -13.90
C LEU A 563 -14.20 54.97 -12.58
N ALA A 564 -15.12 55.78 -12.04
CA ALA A 564 -14.94 56.41 -10.74
C ALA A 564 -14.87 55.36 -9.62
N ARG A 565 -15.75 54.36 -9.62
CA ARG A 565 -15.68 53.23 -8.68
C ARG A 565 -14.36 52.46 -8.80
N ALA A 566 -13.94 52.16 -10.03
CA ALA A 566 -12.68 51.47 -10.28
C ALA A 566 -11.47 52.29 -9.80
N HIS A 567 -11.46 53.60 -10.07
CA HIS A 567 -10.42 54.53 -9.65
C HIS A 567 -10.31 54.63 -8.12
N ASP A 568 -11.42 54.88 -7.44
CA ASP A 568 -11.44 55.06 -5.99
C ASP A 568 -10.94 53.80 -5.28
N LEU A 569 -11.39 52.63 -5.73
CA LEU A 569 -10.95 51.35 -5.18
C LEU A 569 -9.48 51.05 -5.54
N ALA A 570 -9.02 51.38 -6.75
CA ALA A 570 -7.62 51.20 -7.13
C ALA A 570 -6.70 52.07 -6.27
N ARG A 571 -7.12 53.29 -5.91
CA ARG A 571 -6.40 54.16 -4.97
C ARG A 571 -6.37 53.60 -3.57
N GLU A 572 -7.49 53.06 -3.08
CA GLU A 572 -7.53 52.36 -1.78
C GLU A 572 -6.53 51.20 -1.76
N VAL A 573 -6.54 50.36 -2.80
CA VAL A 573 -5.60 49.23 -2.93
C VAL A 573 -4.16 49.73 -2.99
N ALA A 574 -3.86 50.75 -3.80
CA ALA A 574 -2.51 51.33 -3.95
C ALA A 574 -1.97 52.02 -2.67
N ALA A 575 -2.85 52.44 -1.76
CA ALA A 575 -2.49 53.00 -0.47
C ALA A 575 -2.25 51.94 0.61
N ASP A 576 -2.68 50.68 0.40
CA ASP A 576 -2.47 49.58 1.34
C ASP A 576 -0.97 49.25 1.45
N ALA A 577 -0.49 48.92 2.66
CA ALA A 577 0.91 48.56 2.91
C ALA A 577 1.36 47.27 2.20
N ARG A 578 0.41 46.41 1.83
CA ARG A 578 0.63 45.16 1.08
C ARG A 578 0.61 45.36 -0.44
N SER A 579 0.33 46.59 -0.91
CA SER A 579 0.26 46.89 -2.34
C SER A 579 1.60 46.71 -3.03
N ASP A 580 1.53 46.33 -4.31
CA ASP A 580 2.71 46.21 -5.14
C ASP A 580 2.81 47.36 -6.14
N ARG A 581 3.78 47.27 -7.06
CA ARG A 581 3.93 48.25 -8.12
C ARG A 581 2.77 48.22 -9.11
N ALA A 582 2.26 47.04 -9.45
CA ALA A 582 1.17 46.89 -10.40
C ALA A 582 -0.13 47.55 -9.90
N ASP A 583 -0.36 47.58 -8.58
CA ASP A 583 -1.50 48.27 -7.96
C ASP A 583 -1.42 49.79 -8.16
N LYS A 584 -0.25 50.40 -7.94
CA LYS A 584 -0.03 51.84 -8.19
C LYS A 584 -0.18 52.18 -9.67
N ASP A 585 0.37 51.34 -10.54
CA ASP A 585 0.24 51.49 -11.99
C ASP A 585 -1.22 51.36 -12.42
N ARG A 586 -2.00 50.49 -11.77
CA ARG A 586 -3.43 50.35 -12.01
C ARG A 586 -4.20 51.58 -11.59
N ALA A 587 -3.93 52.13 -10.39
CA ALA A 587 -4.58 53.36 -9.91
C ALA A 587 -4.36 54.54 -10.88
N ALA A 588 -3.13 54.71 -11.37
CA ALA A 588 -2.81 55.74 -12.35
C ALA A 588 -3.54 55.53 -13.70
N ARG A 589 -3.58 54.29 -14.21
CA ARG A 589 -4.36 53.98 -15.43
C ARG A 589 -5.84 54.26 -15.24
N MET A 590 -6.40 53.97 -14.06
CA MET A 590 -7.81 54.28 -13.77
C MET A 590 -8.06 55.79 -13.72
N ALA A 591 -7.13 56.56 -13.16
CA ALA A 591 -7.22 58.03 -13.16
C ALA A 591 -7.20 58.59 -14.59
N GLN A 592 -6.32 58.07 -15.45
CA GLN A 592 -6.28 58.48 -16.86
C GLN A 592 -7.61 58.17 -17.57
N LYS A 593 -8.12 56.94 -17.45
CA LYS A 593 -9.40 56.56 -18.08
C LYS A 593 -10.56 57.40 -17.55
N LEU A 594 -10.63 57.60 -16.23
CA LEU A 594 -11.67 58.43 -15.61
C LEU A 594 -11.57 59.89 -16.06
N SER A 595 -10.38 60.49 -16.15
CA SER A 595 -10.26 61.87 -16.62
C SER A 595 -10.75 62.06 -18.05
N LEU A 596 -10.53 61.05 -18.91
CA LEU A 596 -11.09 61.06 -20.27
C LEU A 596 -12.61 60.92 -20.24
N ALA A 597 -13.11 59.99 -19.41
CA ALA A 597 -14.53 59.79 -19.13
C ALA A 597 -15.24 61.11 -18.77
N GLU A 598 -14.68 61.82 -17.80
CA GLU A 598 -15.20 63.08 -17.27
C GLU A 598 -15.14 64.20 -18.32
N ALA A 599 -14.04 64.29 -19.08
CA ALA A 599 -13.88 65.31 -20.11
C ALA A 599 -14.91 65.17 -21.24
N ALA A 600 -15.16 63.95 -21.75
CA ALA A 600 -16.19 63.76 -22.78
C ALA A 600 -17.62 63.79 -22.23
N ALA A 601 -17.81 63.61 -20.93
CA ALA A 601 -19.08 63.90 -20.26
C ALA A 601 -19.31 65.42 -20.05
N GLY A 602 -18.32 66.26 -20.39
CA GLY A 602 -18.38 67.72 -20.25
C GLY A 602 -18.00 68.26 -18.87
N ASP A 603 -17.40 67.46 -17.98
CA ASP A 603 -16.86 67.89 -16.69
C ASP A 603 -15.33 67.97 -16.72
N SER A 604 -14.82 68.93 -17.51
CA SER A 604 -13.38 69.16 -17.67
C SER A 604 -12.68 69.54 -16.36
N GLN A 605 -13.41 70.13 -15.40
CA GLN A 605 -12.86 70.44 -14.09
C GLN A 605 -12.62 69.18 -13.26
N ALA A 606 -13.54 68.21 -13.28
CA ALA A 606 -13.31 66.90 -12.69
C ALA A 606 -12.15 66.19 -13.39
N ALA A 607 -12.15 66.17 -14.72
CA ALA A 607 -11.09 65.57 -15.53
C ALA A 607 -9.69 66.06 -15.14
N LEU A 608 -9.52 67.39 -15.01
CA LEU A 608 -8.26 68.00 -14.58
C LEU A 608 -7.86 67.59 -13.15
N ARG A 609 -8.81 67.54 -12.22
CA ARG A 609 -8.53 67.10 -10.83
C ARG A 609 -8.09 65.64 -10.81
N THR A 610 -8.78 64.79 -11.56
CA THR A 610 -8.49 63.35 -11.63
C THR A 610 -7.13 63.10 -12.28
N ALA A 611 -6.83 63.75 -13.41
CA ALA A 611 -5.53 63.63 -14.07
C ALA A 611 -4.35 64.02 -13.16
N ARG A 612 -4.47 65.13 -12.43
CA ARG A 612 -3.46 65.57 -11.45
C ARG A 612 -3.30 64.60 -10.29
N THR A 613 -4.42 64.09 -9.77
CA THR A 613 -4.43 63.15 -8.65
C THR A 613 -3.78 61.81 -9.04
N GLY A 614 -4.04 61.33 -10.26
CA GLY A 614 -3.34 60.18 -10.83
C GLY A 614 -1.84 60.40 -10.98
N ALA A 615 -1.42 61.60 -11.38
CA ALA A 615 0.01 61.95 -11.41
C ALA A 615 0.67 62.01 -10.04
N ASP A 616 -0.05 62.45 -8.99
CA ASP A 616 0.46 62.40 -7.63
C ASP A 616 0.70 60.95 -7.17
N ASP A 617 -0.13 60.00 -7.57
CA ASP A 617 0.11 58.55 -7.35
C ASP A 617 1.35 58.05 -8.12
N LEU A 618 1.66 58.68 -9.25
CA LEU A 618 2.84 58.40 -10.08
C LEU A 618 4.11 59.14 -9.63
N ARG A 619 4.04 60.16 -8.77
CA ARG A 619 5.15 61.10 -8.48
C ARG A 619 6.41 60.47 -7.85
N GLY A 620 6.33 59.21 -7.43
CA GLY A 620 7.49 58.39 -7.05
C GLY A 620 8.26 57.75 -8.22
N ARG A 621 7.92 58.09 -9.48
CA ARG A 621 8.45 57.46 -10.70
C ARG A 621 9.21 58.48 -11.55
N VAL A 622 10.49 58.23 -11.77
CA VAL A 622 11.26 58.97 -12.76
C VAL A 622 10.70 58.67 -14.16
N GLY A 623 10.38 59.71 -14.94
CA GLY A 623 10.06 59.59 -16.37
C GLY A 623 8.57 59.51 -16.75
N MET A 624 7.62 59.78 -15.84
CA MET A 624 6.18 59.74 -16.15
C MET A 624 5.52 61.11 -16.35
N GLU A 625 6.29 62.18 -16.41
CA GLU A 625 5.80 63.53 -16.77
C GLU A 625 5.19 63.55 -18.18
N GLY A 626 5.74 62.76 -19.11
CA GLY A 626 5.18 62.61 -20.46
C GLY A 626 3.82 61.90 -20.49
N GLU A 627 3.57 60.92 -19.61
CA GLU A 627 2.27 60.25 -19.54
C GLU A 627 1.19 61.20 -19.00
N LEU A 628 1.52 62.00 -17.99
CA LEU A 628 0.64 63.07 -17.50
C LEU A 628 0.37 64.10 -18.59
N ALA A 629 1.40 64.56 -19.30
CA ALA A 629 1.26 65.55 -20.36
C ALA A 629 0.34 65.03 -21.48
N ALA A 630 0.51 63.77 -21.89
CA ALA A 630 -0.37 63.12 -22.86
C ALA A 630 -1.82 62.98 -22.35
N ALA A 631 -2.01 62.62 -21.08
CA ALA A 631 -3.35 62.54 -20.48
C ALA A 631 -4.04 63.91 -20.43
N LEU A 632 -3.34 64.96 -20.00
CA LEU A 632 -3.84 66.34 -19.99
C LEU A 632 -4.15 66.84 -21.39
N ASN A 633 -3.31 66.52 -22.38
CA ASN A 633 -3.58 66.88 -23.76
C ASN A 633 -4.86 66.21 -24.29
N ASN A 634 -5.11 64.95 -23.92
CA ASN A 634 -6.36 64.28 -24.27
C ASN A 634 -7.56 64.89 -23.52
N VAL A 635 -7.41 65.29 -22.26
CA VAL A 635 -8.44 66.06 -21.54
C VAL A 635 -8.74 67.35 -22.29
N ALA A 636 -7.73 68.06 -22.79
CA ALA A 636 -7.93 69.26 -23.60
C ALA A 636 -8.78 68.99 -24.85
N TRP A 637 -8.44 67.94 -25.59
CA TRP A 637 -9.19 67.51 -26.78
C TRP A 637 -10.65 67.17 -26.49
N PHE A 638 -10.93 66.33 -25.49
CA PHE A 638 -12.31 65.95 -25.16
C PHE A 638 -13.12 67.11 -24.56
N SER A 639 -12.46 68.05 -23.88
CA SER A 639 -13.10 69.28 -23.40
C SER A 639 -13.53 70.17 -24.56
N LEU A 640 -12.72 70.26 -25.64
CA LEU A 640 -13.11 70.97 -26.87
C LEU A 640 -14.34 70.34 -27.51
N LEU A 641 -14.36 69.01 -27.67
CA LEU A 641 -15.49 68.29 -28.26
C LEU A 641 -16.78 68.41 -27.44
N SER A 642 -16.66 68.60 -26.14
CA SER A 642 -17.77 68.84 -25.22
C SER A 642 -18.17 70.33 -25.13
N ASN A 643 -17.59 71.19 -25.97
CA ASN A 643 -17.82 72.63 -26.01
C ASN A 643 -17.46 73.37 -24.69
N ASP A 644 -16.36 72.95 -24.05
CA ASP A 644 -15.75 73.63 -22.89
C ASP A 644 -14.33 74.16 -23.24
N PRO A 645 -14.23 75.30 -23.94
CA PRO A 645 -12.94 75.85 -24.35
C PRO A 645 -12.07 76.34 -23.17
N ALA A 646 -12.69 76.71 -22.05
CA ALA A 646 -11.94 77.15 -20.86
C ALA A 646 -11.25 75.97 -20.16
N GLY A 647 -11.96 74.85 -20.01
CA GLY A 647 -11.38 73.60 -19.53
C GLY A 647 -10.29 73.08 -20.47
N ALA A 648 -10.54 73.15 -21.78
CA ALA A 648 -9.56 72.75 -22.79
C ALA A 648 -8.27 73.57 -22.72
N LEU A 649 -8.38 74.90 -22.59
CA LEU A 649 -7.23 75.78 -22.52
C LEU A 649 -6.38 75.48 -21.28
N ALA A 650 -7.02 75.33 -20.12
CA ALA A 650 -6.33 75.02 -18.88
C ALA A 650 -5.57 73.68 -18.96
N ALA A 651 -6.16 72.65 -19.57
CA ALA A 651 -5.53 71.35 -19.76
C ALA A 651 -4.36 71.41 -20.76
N ALA A 652 -4.53 72.12 -21.88
CA ALA A 652 -3.50 72.26 -22.90
C ALA A 652 -2.30 73.06 -22.40
N GLU A 653 -2.51 74.10 -21.60
CA GLU A 653 -1.43 74.89 -20.99
C GLU A 653 -0.62 74.08 -19.98
N GLU A 654 -1.27 73.23 -19.17
CA GLU A 654 -0.59 72.35 -18.23
C GLU A 654 0.19 71.24 -18.95
N ALA A 655 -0.37 70.66 -20.02
CA ALA A 655 0.34 69.71 -20.87
C ALA A 655 1.60 70.33 -21.51
N LEU A 656 1.50 71.55 -22.05
CA LEU A 656 2.62 72.30 -22.62
C LEU A 656 3.68 72.68 -21.59
N ALA A 657 3.28 72.94 -20.35
CA ALA A 657 4.25 73.22 -19.29
C ALA A 657 5.14 72.01 -18.97
N LEU A 658 4.63 70.79 -19.22
CA LEU A 658 5.35 69.53 -19.02
C LEU A 658 6.18 69.13 -20.25
N ASP A 659 5.65 69.35 -21.46
CA ASP A 659 6.38 69.16 -22.72
C ASP A 659 6.15 70.35 -23.68
N PRO A 660 7.03 71.37 -23.60
CA PRO A 660 6.90 72.59 -24.41
C PRO A 660 7.10 72.38 -25.91
N GLU A 661 7.74 71.27 -26.31
CA GLU A 661 8.09 71.03 -27.71
C GLU A 661 7.01 70.24 -28.47
N ALA A 662 6.10 69.57 -27.77
CA ALA A 662 5.05 68.76 -28.37
C ALA A 662 4.07 69.57 -29.24
N GLU A 663 4.11 69.34 -30.56
CA GLU A 663 3.26 70.02 -31.55
C GLU A 663 1.77 69.78 -31.30
N ALA A 664 1.37 68.55 -30.97
CA ALA A 664 -0.03 68.24 -30.64
C ALA A 664 -0.57 69.08 -29.46
N PHE A 665 0.28 69.43 -28.50
CA PHE A 665 -0.15 70.19 -27.33
C PHE A 665 -0.27 71.68 -27.67
N LYS A 666 0.62 72.19 -28.53
CA LYS A 666 0.52 73.54 -29.12
C LYS A 666 -0.76 73.67 -29.95
N LEU A 667 -1.09 72.63 -30.72
CA LEU A 667 -2.27 72.59 -31.56
C LEU A 667 -3.56 72.60 -30.73
N ASN A 668 -3.68 71.75 -29.71
CA ASN A 668 -4.84 71.75 -28.82
C ASN A 668 -5.00 73.07 -28.05
N ARG A 669 -3.90 73.74 -27.69
CA ARG A 669 -3.95 75.11 -27.14
C ARG A 669 -4.48 76.12 -28.17
N ALA A 670 -4.08 76.04 -29.44
CA ALA A 670 -4.58 76.91 -30.50
C ALA A 670 -6.09 76.73 -30.72
N HIS A 671 -6.55 75.47 -30.75
CA HIS A 671 -7.98 75.15 -30.84
C HIS A 671 -8.75 75.71 -29.64
N ALA A 672 -8.23 75.55 -28.42
CA ALA A 672 -8.86 76.06 -27.21
C ALA A 672 -8.97 77.60 -27.22
N LEU A 673 -7.92 78.31 -27.61
CA LEU A 673 -7.94 79.78 -27.76
C LEU A 673 -8.94 80.22 -28.84
N MET A 674 -9.00 79.51 -29.97
CA MET A 674 -9.95 79.78 -31.05
C MET A 674 -11.39 79.70 -30.55
N PHE A 675 -11.76 78.63 -29.84
CA PHE A 675 -13.11 78.45 -29.31
C PHE A 675 -13.39 79.32 -28.07
N ALA A 676 -12.37 79.75 -27.33
CA ALA A 676 -12.49 80.72 -26.24
C ALA A 676 -12.72 82.16 -26.74
N GLY A 677 -12.45 82.44 -28.02
CA GLY A 677 -12.62 83.76 -28.64
C GLY A 677 -11.34 84.59 -28.77
N ASP A 678 -10.19 84.04 -28.38
CA ASP A 678 -8.87 84.68 -28.46
C ASP A 678 -8.23 84.45 -29.84
N ALA A 679 -8.88 84.99 -30.87
CA ALA A 679 -8.58 84.68 -32.27
C ALA A 679 -7.16 85.09 -32.72
N ASP A 680 -6.60 86.17 -32.18
CA ASP A 680 -5.27 86.65 -32.56
C ASP A 680 -4.17 85.71 -32.06
N ASP A 681 -4.26 85.26 -30.80
CA ASP A 681 -3.29 84.34 -30.20
C ASP A 681 -3.41 82.93 -30.82
N ALA A 682 -4.65 82.46 -31.05
CA ALA A 682 -4.88 81.19 -31.76
C ALA A 682 -4.25 81.22 -33.16
N ARG A 683 -4.51 82.29 -33.93
CA ARG A 683 -3.96 82.46 -35.27
C ARG A 683 -2.43 82.51 -35.28
N ALA A 684 -1.82 83.16 -34.30
CA ALA A 684 -0.37 83.21 -34.19
C ALA A 684 0.24 81.80 -34.08
N ILE A 685 -0.37 80.91 -33.28
CA ILE A 685 0.10 79.54 -33.09
C ILE A 685 -0.08 78.71 -34.37
N TYR A 686 -1.26 78.75 -35.00
CA TYR A 686 -1.48 78.01 -36.25
C TYR A 686 -0.48 78.38 -37.34
N LEU A 687 -0.08 79.66 -37.39
CA LEU A 687 0.82 80.17 -38.44
C LEU A 687 2.31 80.04 -38.09
N ASP A 688 2.68 79.75 -36.84
CA ASP A 688 4.07 79.60 -36.40
C ASP A 688 4.78 78.44 -37.13
N SER A 689 4.03 77.36 -37.41
CA SER A 689 4.52 76.16 -38.10
C SER A 689 3.89 75.96 -39.48
N ALA A 690 3.39 77.03 -40.11
CA ALA A 690 2.68 76.97 -41.40
C ALA A 690 3.47 76.36 -42.58
N ASN A 691 4.79 76.20 -42.45
CA ASN A 691 5.63 75.61 -43.47
C ASN A 691 5.76 74.07 -43.36
N SER A 692 5.29 73.46 -42.26
CA SER A 692 5.29 72.01 -42.07
C SER A 692 4.04 71.40 -42.68
N ASP A 693 4.20 70.46 -43.61
CA ASP A 693 3.08 69.72 -44.21
C ASP A 693 2.36 68.87 -43.14
N GLU A 694 3.11 68.24 -42.24
CA GLU A 694 2.56 67.44 -41.13
C GLU A 694 1.69 68.29 -40.19
N TRP A 695 2.11 69.52 -39.90
CA TRP A 695 1.32 70.45 -39.08
C TRP A 695 0.01 70.84 -39.76
N ARG A 696 0.04 71.11 -41.08
CA ARG A 696 -1.18 71.44 -41.84
C ARG A 696 -2.16 70.27 -41.84
N ASP A 697 -1.67 69.06 -42.11
CA ASP A 697 -2.49 67.86 -42.11
C ASP A 697 -3.18 67.64 -40.75
N MET A 698 -2.47 67.89 -39.64
CA MET A 698 -3.05 67.84 -38.29
C MET A 698 -4.16 68.88 -38.09
N VAL A 699 -3.92 70.14 -38.48
CA VAL A 699 -4.92 71.22 -38.37
C VAL A 699 -6.18 70.88 -39.16
N ASP A 700 -6.02 70.44 -40.41
CA ASP A 700 -7.13 70.13 -41.30
C ASP A 700 -7.96 68.95 -40.77
N ALA A 701 -7.30 67.88 -40.30
CA ALA A 701 -7.97 66.73 -39.70
C ALA A 701 -8.78 67.10 -38.44
N ASP A 702 -8.22 67.96 -37.58
CA ASP A 702 -8.92 68.42 -36.39
C ASP A 702 -10.11 69.31 -36.75
N PHE A 703 -9.96 70.20 -37.75
CA PHE A 703 -11.05 71.05 -38.23
C PHE A 703 -12.19 70.25 -38.86
N GLU A 704 -11.89 69.19 -39.62
CA GLU A 704 -12.89 68.24 -40.09
C GLU A 704 -13.65 67.60 -38.91
N THR A 705 -12.93 67.19 -37.86
CA THR A 705 -13.53 66.61 -36.66
C THR A 705 -14.43 67.62 -35.93
N PHE A 706 -14.02 68.87 -35.78
CA PHE A 706 -14.85 69.91 -35.16
C PHE A 706 -16.11 70.18 -35.96
N ARG A 707 -16.02 70.28 -37.30
CA ARG A 707 -17.20 70.44 -38.18
C ARG A 707 -18.16 69.28 -38.05
N ALA A 708 -17.65 68.05 -38.01
CA ALA A 708 -18.47 66.85 -37.80
C ALA A 708 -19.24 66.90 -36.45
N ASN A 709 -18.64 67.52 -35.44
CA ASN A 709 -19.23 67.75 -34.12
C ASN A 709 -20.00 69.09 -34.00
N ARG A 710 -20.24 69.79 -35.12
CA ARG A 710 -20.95 71.09 -35.17
C ARG A 710 -20.27 72.21 -34.38
N LEU A 711 -18.96 72.12 -34.23
CA LEU A 711 -18.09 73.15 -33.67
C LEU A 711 -17.42 73.88 -34.83
N GLU A 712 -17.85 75.11 -35.13
CA GLU A 712 -17.32 75.87 -36.26
C GLU A 712 -17.16 77.35 -35.91
N THR A 713 -16.06 77.95 -36.37
CA THR A 713 -15.80 79.39 -36.22
C THR A 713 -15.29 79.99 -37.54
N PRO A 714 -15.50 81.29 -37.79
CA PRO A 714 -14.94 81.95 -38.97
C PRO A 714 -13.40 81.92 -39.03
N LEU A 715 -12.73 81.71 -37.89
CA LEU A 715 -11.28 81.64 -37.83
C LEU A 715 -10.74 80.40 -38.53
N MET A 716 -11.46 79.27 -38.51
CA MET A 716 -11.03 78.02 -39.14
C MET A 716 -10.77 78.22 -40.64
N THR A 717 -11.73 78.78 -41.37
CA THR A 717 -11.57 79.09 -42.81
C THR A 717 -10.44 80.10 -43.06
N ALA A 718 -10.26 81.06 -42.16
CA ALA A 718 -9.18 82.04 -42.28
C ALA A 718 -7.80 81.41 -42.06
N VAL A 719 -7.69 80.42 -41.17
CA VAL A 719 -6.46 79.65 -40.91
C VAL A 719 -6.16 78.75 -42.10
N GLU A 720 -7.12 77.93 -42.58
CA GLU A 720 -6.96 77.07 -43.76
C GLU A 720 -6.47 77.88 -44.98
N THR A 721 -7.14 79.00 -45.27
CA THR A 721 -6.76 79.89 -46.39
C THR A 721 -5.33 80.44 -46.23
N ALA A 722 -4.91 80.73 -45.00
CA ALA A 722 -3.58 81.27 -44.72
C ALA A 722 -2.48 80.19 -44.79
N LEU A 723 -2.77 78.96 -44.35
CA LEU A 723 -1.89 77.81 -44.47
C LEU A 723 -1.68 77.41 -45.94
N ASP A 724 -2.74 77.41 -46.75
CA ASP A 724 -2.68 77.19 -48.20
C ASP A 724 -1.85 78.25 -48.95
N ALA A 725 -1.87 79.50 -48.46
CA ALA A 725 -1.12 80.60 -49.05
C ALA A 725 0.38 80.57 -48.69
N GLY A 726 0.74 79.99 -47.55
CA GLY A 726 2.12 79.87 -47.06
C GLY A 726 2.92 78.70 -47.64
N GLY A 727 2.25 77.68 -48.18
CA GLY A 727 2.87 76.50 -48.81
C GLY A 727 3.33 76.68 -50.27
N LYS A 728 3.39 77.91 -50.80
CA LYS A 728 3.81 78.21 -52.19
C LYS A 728 5.16 78.89 -52.30
#